data_AF-A0A2A2QV02-F1
#
_entry.id   AF-A0A2A2QV02-F1
#
_cell.length_a   1.000
_cell.length_b   1.000
_cell.length_c   1.000
_cell.angle_alpha   90.00
_cell.angle_beta   90.00
_cell.angle_gamma   90.00
#
_symmetry.space_group_name_H-M   'P 1'
#
loop_
_entity.id
_entity.type
_entity.pdbx_description
1 polymer ?
#
loop_
_entity_poly.entity_id
_entity_poly.type
_entity_poly.pdbx_seq_one_letter_code
_entity_poly.pdbx_strand_id
1 'polypeptide(L)'
;MKRPLSFPLTFSVLAGFAVPFFAFAQTNNPSAAERFIKPSEALTAAESRYWQRTPLPVPDAIVLEVSGIVAVAPARLLVTTRRGEVWWIDGAYDAEPKPRYSLFAQGLHEPLGIIAAPKGGFYVAQRQELTRLVDTDGDGRADVFETVAKFPISGSYHEYAFGPVLAPNGNLRVTLNVAFGGATQAPVPWRGWMVEITPDGQLSPIAAGLRSPAGFAVSSQGAWFTTDNQGEWVGSGKITHIESGDFIGHPAGLTWSKLPGSTVSVRPEHISDFEQPMHVVAKKLPGLKAPAVWLPHAVLGISNSAMIEDRTGGKFGPFGGQFFIGDQGQSKLMRVSLEQVQGVWQGAAYAFREGFDSGILRMEFGENATMFVGETARGWGSVGPKQYGIERVTWTGATPLEIKEIKAQPDGFLLTFTAPVDRATAGNPASYSIAGFTYNYHAAYGAAPIDRLACPVRKVVVAPDGLSVRLAAVCLREGYIHEIKASGVRAATGGDAVLHPIAYYTLNRFAPGDRIIPIEPNAAEICAAAVSAVALGHTAKHPIKQPTDWPNSEGDRQFLLGTQPGLKFDQTLLTVKAGTRIRLIFKNTDDMLHNFVLCAPGKGQDVGAAALALGLDGAAKSYVPDSADVLFHTSVVQPETSDTIYFIAPSTPGDYDYICSFPGHAALMKGILRVEAK
;
A
#
# COMPACT_ATOMS: atom_id res chain seq x y z
N MET A 1 13.51 77.65 5.29
CA MET A 1 14.35 77.77 4.08
C MET A 1 15.65 76.98 4.29
N LYS A 2 16.03 76.17 3.29
CA LYS A 2 17.36 75.59 2.98
C LYS A 2 18.00 74.56 3.95
N ARG A 3 18.20 73.34 3.37
CA ARG A 3 19.17 72.25 3.68
C ARG A 3 20.64 72.73 3.69
N PRO A 4 21.68 71.88 3.95
CA PRO A 4 21.76 70.51 4.53
C PRO A 4 22.91 70.35 5.60
N LEU A 5 23.01 69.18 6.24
CA LEU A 5 24.30 68.66 6.72
C LEU A 5 24.40 67.14 6.48
N SER A 6 25.50 66.77 5.86
CA SER A 6 26.02 65.43 5.50
C SER A 6 26.76 64.78 6.67
N PHE A 7 26.80 63.44 6.75
CA PHE A 7 27.95 62.58 7.15
C PHE A 7 27.56 61.07 7.11
N PRO A 8 28.50 60.10 7.13
CA PRO A 8 28.94 59.32 5.96
C PRO A 8 28.54 57.82 5.99
N LEU A 9 28.78 57.14 4.87
CA LEU A 9 28.77 55.67 4.74
C LEU A 9 29.88 55.03 5.57
N THR A 10 29.53 54.04 6.38
CA THR A 10 30.44 53.00 6.86
C THR A 10 29.91 51.63 6.43
N PHE A 11 30.71 50.94 5.61
CA PHE A 11 30.54 49.53 5.28
C PHE A 11 30.78 48.67 6.54
N SER A 12 29.78 47.90 6.97
CA SER A 12 29.98 46.78 7.88
C SER A 12 29.77 45.48 7.12
N VAL A 13 30.83 44.69 7.06
CA VAL A 13 30.88 43.33 6.55
C VAL A 13 29.91 42.46 7.36
N LEU A 14 28.81 42.03 6.75
CA LEU A 14 27.97 40.97 7.28
C LEU A 14 28.71 39.65 7.11
N ALA A 15 29.25 39.12 8.21
CA ALA A 15 29.68 37.74 8.30
C ALA A 15 28.47 36.84 8.01
N GLY A 16 28.55 36.09 6.91
CA GLY A 16 27.57 35.08 6.57
C GLY A 16 27.57 33.98 7.62
N PHE A 17 26.54 33.94 8.46
CA PHE A 17 26.22 32.73 9.21
C PHE A 17 25.76 31.69 8.20
N ALA A 18 26.57 30.66 8.00
CA ALA A 18 26.17 29.45 7.30
C ALA A 18 24.95 28.87 8.03
N VAL A 19 23.79 28.94 7.40
CA VAL A 19 22.62 28.16 7.81
C VAL A 19 23.04 26.70 7.67
N PRO A 20 22.95 25.88 8.73
CA PRO A 20 23.25 24.47 8.59
C PRO A 20 22.25 23.90 7.59
N PHE A 21 22.76 23.30 6.53
CA PHE A 21 21.99 22.42 5.66
C PHE A 21 21.30 21.41 6.58
N PHE A 22 19.98 21.54 6.76
CA PHE A 22 19.19 20.45 7.31
C PHE A 22 19.37 19.29 6.35
N ALA A 23 20.02 18.22 6.82
CA ALA A 23 19.99 16.95 6.13
C ALA A 23 18.51 16.61 5.90
N PHE A 24 18.09 16.54 4.64
CA PHE A 24 16.78 15.97 4.31
C PHE A 24 16.75 14.58 4.94
N ALA A 25 15.81 14.34 5.84
CA ALA A 25 15.62 13.01 6.42
C ALA A 25 15.46 12.01 5.27
N GLN A 26 16.29 10.97 5.26
CA GLN A 26 16.16 9.88 4.29
C GLN A 26 14.73 9.34 4.35
N THR A 27 13.99 9.48 3.25
CA THR A 27 12.63 8.95 3.15
C THR A 27 12.71 7.50 2.69
N ASN A 28 12.11 6.55 3.42
CA ASN A 28 11.98 5.14 2.99
C ASN A 28 10.82 4.94 2.01
N ASN A 29 10.53 5.96 1.20
CA ASN A 29 9.39 5.97 0.30
C ASN A 29 9.83 5.40 -1.06
N PRO A 30 9.10 4.43 -1.64
CA PRO A 30 9.38 4.00 -3.00
C PRO A 30 9.33 5.17 -3.99
N SER A 31 10.11 5.04 -5.06
CA SER A 31 10.10 5.95 -6.20
C SER A 31 8.70 6.16 -6.75
N ALA A 32 8.49 7.24 -7.51
CA ALA A 32 7.22 7.43 -8.21
C ALA A 32 6.93 6.26 -9.18
N ALA A 33 7.96 5.68 -9.80
CA ALA A 33 7.80 4.54 -10.70
C ALA A 33 7.28 3.31 -9.97
N GLU A 34 7.81 2.99 -8.79
CA GLU A 34 7.36 1.87 -7.94
C GLU A 34 5.94 2.11 -7.39
N ARG A 35 5.65 3.34 -6.98
CA ARG A 35 4.33 3.72 -6.46
C ARG A 35 3.24 3.59 -7.52
N PHE A 36 3.56 3.93 -8.76
CA PHE A 36 2.61 4.00 -9.87
C PHE A 36 2.85 2.95 -10.96
N ILE A 37 3.34 1.76 -10.57
CA ILE A 37 3.46 0.62 -11.50
C ILE A 37 2.07 0.29 -12.06
N LYS A 38 1.97 0.22 -13.38
CA LYS A 38 0.75 -0.21 -14.06
C LYS A 38 0.49 -1.70 -13.84
N PRO A 39 -0.78 -2.10 -13.65
CA PRO A 39 -1.13 -3.52 -13.53
C PRO A 39 -0.82 -4.27 -14.81
N SER A 40 -0.58 -5.57 -14.70
CA SER A 40 -0.44 -6.46 -15.86
C SER A 40 -1.76 -6.54 -16.62
N GLU A 41 -1.73 -6.35 -17.94
CA GLU A 41 -2.91 -6.53 -18.81
C GLU A 41 -3.47 -7.96 -18.69
N ALA A 42 -2.59 -8.96 -18.60
CA ALA A 42 -2.98 -10.36 -18.46
C ALA A 42 -3.71 -10.63 -17.13
N LEU A 43 -3.24 -10.05 -16.03
CA LEU A 43 -3.92 -10.17 -14.72
C LEU A 43 -5.27 -9.45 -14.76
N THR A 44 -5.30 -8.21 -15.26
CA THR A 44 -6.53 -7.41 -15.37
C THR A 44 -7.59 -8.14 -16.21
N ALA A 45 -7.19 -8.77 -17.33
CA ALA A 45 -8.07 -9.58 -18.15
C ALA A 45 -8.53 -10.85 -17.42
N ALA A 46 -7.64 -11.52 -16.68
CA ALA A 46 -7.97 -12.71 -15.90
C ALA A 46 -8.99 -12.41 -14.79
N GLU A 47 -8.81 -11.33 -14.04
CA GLU A 47 -9.73 -10.85 -13.01
C GLU A 47 -11.11 -10.47 -13.58
N SER A 48 -11.13 -9.84 -14.77
CA SER A 48 -12.37 -9.38 -15.41
C SER A 48 -13.35 -10.49 -15.78
N ARG A 49 -12.88 -11.75 -15.86
CA ARG A 49 -13.75 -12.92 -16.06
C ARG A 49 -14.67 -13.19 -14.85
N TYR A 50 -14.28 -12.71 -13.67
CA TYR A 50 -14.93 -13.00 -12.40
C TYR A 50 -15.58 -11.76 -11.80
N TRP A 51 -14.90 -10.60 -11.86
CA TRP A 51 -15.43 -9.32 -11.41
C TRP A 51 -15.32 -8.29 -12.53
N GLN A 52 -16.45 -8.04 -13.18
CA GLN A 52 -16.54 -7.10 -14.28
C GLN A 52 -16.63 -5.68 -13.74
N ARG A 53 -15.82 -4.80 -14.30
CA ARG A 53 -15.87 -3.36 -14.08
C ARG A 53 -16.64 -2.69 -15.19
N THR A 54 -17.51 -1.75 -14.82
CA THR A 54 -18.28 -0.94 -15.77
C THR A 54 -18.20 0.52 -15.32
N PRO A 55 -17.45 1.38 -16.03
CA PRO A 55 -17.48 2.82 -15.78
C PRO A 55 -18.88 3.40 -15.98
N LEU A 56 -19.27 4.35 -15.14
CA LEU A 56 -20.47 5.15 -15.37
C LEU A 56 -20.03 6.46 -16.05
N PRO A 57 -20.44 6.72 -17.30
CA PRO A 57 -20.06 7.94 -18.01
C PRO A 57 -20.45 9.20 -17.25
N VAL A 58 -19.49 10.09 -16.99
CA VAL A 58 -19.72 11.38 -16.34
C VAL A 58 -19.75 12.47 -17.42
N PRO A 59 -20.76 13.36 -17.45
CA PRO A 59 -20.77 14.51 -18.36
C PRO A 59 -19.55 15.41 -18.17
N ASP A 60 -18.97 15.93 -19.27
CA ASP A 60 -17.76 16.77 -19.25
C ASP A 60 -17.88 18.03 -18.36
N ALA A 61 -19.10 18.51 -18.15
CA ALA A 61 -19.38 19.67 -17.30
C ALA A 61 -19.27 19.37 -15.79
N ILE A 62 -19.14 18.10 -15.39
CA ILE A 62 -19.12 17.67 -13.99
C ILE A 62 -17.73 17.15 -13.61
N VAL A 63 -17.13 17.80 -12.61
CA VAL A 63 -15.88 17.33 -11.96
C VAL A 63 -16.26 16.50 -10.75
N LEU A 64 -16.51 15.20 -10.96
CA LEU A 64 -17.22 14.38 -9.98
C LEU A 64 -16.39 14.07 -8.72
N GLU A 65 -15.08 13.80 -8.85
CA GLU A 65 -14.15 13.54 -7.71
C GLU A 65 -14.83 12.83 -6.51
N VAL A 66 -15.43 11.66 -6.73
CA VAL A 66 -16.38 11.04 -5.77
C VAL A 66 -15.70 10.76 -4.44
N SER A 67 -16.30 11.28 -3.37
CA SER A 67 -15.77 11.24 -2.01
C SER A 67 -16.73 10.66 -0.97
N GLY A 68 -17.93 10.28 -1.41
CA GLY A 68 -18.98 9.63 -0.62
C GLY A 68 -19.98 8.98 -1.57
N ILE A 69 -20.51 7.83 -1.20
CA ILE A 69 -21.53 7.11 -1.96
C ILE A 69 -22.54 6.55 -0.97
N VAL A 70 -23.83 6.74 -1.25
CA VAL A 70 -24.91 6.00 -0.58
C VAL A 70 -25.87 5.46 -1.64
N ALA A 71 -26.19 4.17 -1.55
CA ALA A 71 -27.23 3.57 -2.37
C ALA A 71 -28.62 3.96 -1.84
N VAL A 72 -29.51 4.39 -2.73
CA VAL A 72 -30.86 4.84 -2.39
C VAL A 72 -31.86 4.05 -3.21
N ALA A 73 -32.75 3.33 -2.53
CA ALA A 73 -33.74 2.49 -3.18
C ALA A 73 -34.91 3.33 -3.75
N PRO A 74 -35.49 2.92 -4.90
CA PRO A 74 -35.01 1.85 -5.77
C PRO A 74 -33.96 2.36 -6.79
N ALA A 75 -32.85 1.64 -6.93
CA ALA A 75 -31.87 1.74 -8.02
C ALA A 75 -31.28 3.14 -8.29
N ARG A 76 -31.03 3.94 -7.25
CA ARG A 76 -30.36 5.26 -7.35
C ARG A 76 -29.11 5.30 -6.49
N LEU A 77 -28.23 6.24 -6.80
CA LEU A 77 -27.12 6.61 -5.94
C LEU A 77 -27.19 8.09 -5.61
N LEU A 78 -26.71 8.44 -4.42
CA LEU A 78 -26.39 9.81 -4.06
C LEU A 78 -24.89 9.84 -3.72
N VAL A 79 -24.16 10.75 -4.36
CA VAL A 79 -22.70 10.85 -4.18
C VAL A 79 -22.28 12.24 -3.77
N THR A 80 -21.28 12.35 -2.91
CA THR A 80 -20.61 13.62 -2.61
C THR A 80 -19.38 13.78 -3.49
N THR A 81 -19.03 15.02 -3.81
CA THR A 81 -17.79 15.37 -4.53
C THR A 81 -16.84 16.11 -3.60
N ARG A 82 -15.53 15.98 -3.80
CA ARG A 82 -14.55 16.83 -3.08
C ARG A 82 -14.70 18.33 -3.36
N ARG A 83 -15.52 18.71 -4.36
CA ARG A 83 -15.81 20.09 -4.72
C ARG A 83 -16.93 20.72 -3.89
N GLY A 84 -17.56 19.97 -3.00
CA GLY A 84 -18.60 20.51 -2.12
C GLY A 84 -20.02 20.30 -2.62
N GLU A 85 -20.22 19.34 -3.51
CA GLU A 85 -21.51 19.06 -4.14
C GLU A 85 -22.01 17.68 -3.77
N VAL A 86 -23.31 17.47 -3.93
CA VAL A 86 -23.99 16.19 -3.79
C VAL A 86 -24.87 15.97 -5.02
N TRP A 87 -24.70 14.83 -5.69
CA TRP A 87 -25.34 14.52 -6.97
C TRP A 87 -26.14 13.22 -6.88
N TRP A 88 -27.39 13.26 -7.35
CA TRP A 88 -28.13 12.06 -7.73
C TRP A 88 -27.52 11.45 -8.98
N ILE A 89 -27.43 10.13 -8.99
CA ILE A 89 -27.08 9.33 -10.17
C ILE A 89 -28.19 8.31 -10.41
N ASP A 90 -28.99 8.56 -11.44
CA ASP A 90 -30.03 7.66 -11.94
C ASP A 90 -29.46 6.76 -13.04
N GLY A 91 -29.98 5.54 -13.23
CA GLY A 91 -29.55 4.63 -14.31
C GLY A 91 -28.20 3.93 -14.06
N ALA A 92 -27.61 4.07 -12.87
CA ALA A 92 -26.34 3.43 -12.51
C ALA A 92 -26.42 1.88 -12.46
N TYR A 93 -27.63 1.34 -12.30
CA TYR A 93 -27.90 -0.09 -12.22
C TYR A 93 -28.32 -0.72 -13.56
N ASP A 94 -28.51 0.08 -14.61
CA ASP A 94 -28.94 -0.42 -15.92
C ASP A 94 -27.91 -1.39 -16.50
N ALA A 95 -28.34 -2.37 -17.30
CA ALA A 95 -27.41 -3.33 -17.92
C ALA A 95 -26.31 -2.61 -18.74
N GLU A 96 -26.70 -1.55 -19.46
CA GLU A 96 -25.82 -0.60 -20.14
C GLU A 96 -26.01 0.80 -19.54
N PRO A 97 -25.19 1.23 -18.57
CA PRO A 97 -25.42 2.48 -17.85
C PRO A 97 -25.36 3.72 -18.75
N LYS A 98 -26.45 4.50 -18.75
CA LYS A 98 -26.51 5.85 -19.33
C LYS A 98 -26.95 6.83 -18.23
N PRO A 99 -26.07 7.07 -17.25
CA PRO A 99 -26.46 7.72 -16.02
C PRO A 99 -26.91 9.17 -16.24
N ARG A 100 -27.92 9.59 -15.47
CA ARG A 100 -28.35 10.98 -15.38
C ARG A 100 -27.92 11.57 -14.05
N TYR A 101 -27.34 12.75 -14.10
CA TYR A 101 -26.83 13.46 -12.93
C TYR A 101 -27.72 14.66 -12.62
N SER A 102 -28.23 14.74 -11.39
CA SER A 102 -29.03 15.87 -10.91
C SER A 102 -28.48 16.40 -9.58
N LEU A 103 -28.23 17.70 -9.49
CA LEU A 103 -27.66 18.31 -8.29
C LEU A 103 -28.66 18.27 -7.13
N PHE A 104 -28.30 17.61 -6.04
CA PHE A 104 -29.07 17.55 -4.79
C PHE A 104 -28.69 18.69 -3.84
N ALA A 105 -27.39 18.94 -3.65
CA ALA A 105 -26.89 19.98 -2.75
C ALA A 105 -25.54 20.52 -3.22
N GLN A 106 -25.19 21.75 -2.81
CA GLN A 106 -23.90 22.37 -3.07
C GLN A 106 -23.50 23.33 -1.93
N GLY A 107 -22.23 23.74 -1.90
CA GLY A 107 -21.70 24.67 -0.88
C GLY A 107 -21.12 23.99 0.36
N LEU A 108 -20.91 22.67 0.31
CA LEU A 108 -20.26 21.92 1.38
C LEU A 108 -18.74 22.08 1.33
N HIS A 109 -18.08 21.99 2.47
CA HIS A 109 -16.63 22.17 2.57
C HIS A 109 -15.90 20.82 2.50
N GLU A 110 -15.63 20.38 1.26
CA GLU A 110 -14.95 19.12 0.96
C GLU A 110 -15.56 17.93 1.73
N PRO A 111 -16.80 17.54 1.39
CA PRO A 111 -17.46 16.40 2.02
C PRO A 111 -16.73 15.10 1.67
N LEU A 112 -16.51 14.22 2.65
CA LEU A 112 -15.74 12.97 2.50
C LEU A 112 -16.49 11.76 3.07
N GLY A 113 -17.77 11.68 2.71
CA GLY A 113 -18.65 10.54 2.89
C GLY A 113 -20.08 10.98 3.16
N ILE A 114 -21.01 10.05 2.94
CA ILE A 114 -22.45 10.26 3.01
C ILE A 114 -23.13 8.95 3.41
N ILE A 115 -24.16 9.03 4.24
CA ILE A 115 -25.03 7.90 4.58
C ILE A 115 -26.49 8.38 4.70
N ALA A 116 -27.45 7.47 4.61
CA ALA A 116 -28.84 7.76 4.94
C ALA A 116 -28.98 8.06 6.45
N ALA A 117 -29.72 9.11 6.78
CA ALA A 117 -30.02 9.46 8.16
C ALA A 117 -31.27 8.69 8.66
N PRO A 118 -31.25 8.07 9.85
CA PRO A 118 -32.42 7.34 10.38
C PRO A 118 -33.68 8.21 10.53
N LYS A 119 -33.50 9.52 10.76
CA LYS A 119 -34.60 10.49 10.86
C LYS A 119 -35.05 11.05 9.49
N GLY A 120 -34.60 10.46 8.38
CA GLY A 120 -34.80 10.98 7.03
C GLY A 120 -33.73 12.00 6.62
N GLY A 121 -33.50 12.13 5.31
CA GLY A 121 -32.38 12.90 4.76
C GLY A 121 -31.05 12.12 4.77
N PHE A 122 -29.94 12.85 4.68
CA PHE A 122 -28.60 12.26 4.56
C PHE A 122 -27.61 12.93 5.49
N TYR A 123 -26.79 12.15 6.19
CA TYR A 123 -25.66 12.68 6.94
C TYR A 123 -24.42 12.76 6.05
N VAL A 124 -23.72 13.89 6.09
CA VAL A 124 -22.50 14.16 5.35
C VAL A 124 -21.43 14.67 6.31
N ALA A 125 -20.25 14.04 6.31
CA ALA A 125 -19.09 14.57 7.01
C ALA A 125 -18.34 15.53 6.07
N GLN A 126 -18.19 16.78 6.50
CA GLN A 126 -17.38 17.80 5.85
C GLN A 126 -16.32 18.33 6.83
N ARG A 127 -15.33 19.08 6.35
CA ARG A 127 -14.09 19.37 7.11
C ARG A 127 -14.27 19.99 8.51
N GLN A 128 -15.36 20.70 8.76
CA GLN A 128 -15.66 21.38 10.03
C GLN A 128 -16.85 20.81 10.80
N GLU A 129 -17.68 19.96 10.19
CA GLU A 129 -18.90 19.47 10.83
C GLU A 129 -19.48 18.20 10.19
N LEU A 130 -20.35 17.56 10.96
CA LEU A 130 -21.34 16.62 10.47
C LEU A 130 -22.63 17.39 10.17
N THR A 131 -23.12 17.29 8.95
CA THR A 131 -24.34 17.99 8.50
C THR A 131 -25.39 16.98 8.07
N ARG A 132 -26.65 17.25 8.38
CA ARG A 132 -27.81 16.53 7.85
C ARG A 132 -28.46 17.37 6.75
N LEU A 133 -28.53 16.79 5.56
CA LEU A 133 -29.20 17.35 4.39
C LEU A 133 -30.61 16.79 4.30
N VAL A 134 -31.62 17.66 4.14
CA VAL A 134 -33.02 17.26 3.98
C VAL A 134 -33.60 18.00 2.80
N ASP A 135 -34.45 17.28 2.06
CA ASP A 135 -35.35 17.78 1.03
C ASP A 135 -36.76 17.73 1.63
N THR A 136 -37.34 18.87 1.98
CA THR A 136 -38.63 18.94 2.68
C THR A 136 -39.85 19.02 1.77
N ASP A 137 -39.66 19.36 0.49
CA ASP A 137 -40.74 19.49 -0.49
C ASP A 137 -40.76 18.39 -1.56
N GLY A 138 -39.73 17.54 -1.60
CA GLY A 138 -39.63 16.37 -2.48
C GLY A 138 -39.24 16.71 -3.90
N ASP A 139 -38.68 17.89 -4.17
CA ASP A 139 -38.26 18.31 -5.51
C ASP A 139 -36.94 17.65 -5.98
N GLY A 140 -36.29 16.89 -5.09
CA GLY A 140 -35.02 16.24 -5.33
C GLY A 140 -33.81 17.11 -5.01
N ARG A 141 -33.97 18.21 -4.26
CA ARG A 141 -32.90 19.09 -3.76
C ARG A 141 -32.99 19.28 -2.26
N ALA A 142 -31.83 19.37 -1.61
CA ALA A 142 -31.78 19.73 -0.21
C ALA A 142 -32.10 21.22 -0.03
N ASP A 143 -33.08 21.51 0.81
CA ASP A 143 -33.49 22.85 1.24
C ASP A 143 -33.15 23.13 2.70
N VAL A 144 -32.77 22.08 3.47
CA VAL A 144 -32.31 22.19 4.85
C VAL A 144 -30.91 21.59 5.03
N PHE A 145 -30.04 22.38 5.68
CA PHE A 145 -28.68 22.01 6.06
C PHE A 145 -28.54 22.15 7.57
N GLU A 146 -28.76 21.06 8.29
CA GLU A 146 -28.73 21.02 9.76
C GLU A 146 -27.35 20.59 10.25
N THR A 147 -26.63 21.48 10.95
CA THR A 147 -25.39 21.08 11.63
C THR A 147 -25.71 20.18 12.82
N VAL A 148 -25.29 18.92 12.74
CA VAL A 148 -25.48 17.91 13.80
C VAL A 148 -24.41 18.04 14.88
N ALA A 149 -23.15 18.17 14.47
CA ALA A 149 -22.02 18.36 15.38
C ALA A 149 -20.88 19.09 14.67
N LYS A 150 -20.20 19.97 15.41
CA LYS A 150 -19.04 20.73 14.92
C LYS A 150 -17.76 20.15 15.46
N PHE A 151 -16.70 20.19 14.68
CA PHE A 151 -15.34 19.87 15.13
C PHE A 151 -14.33 20.94 14.69
N PRO A 152 -13.33 21.25 15.53
CA PRO A 152 -12.38 22.33 15.26
C PRO A 152 -11.58 22.13 13.98
N ILE A 153 -11.30 23.22 13.25
CA ILE A 153 -10.42 23.23 12.06
C ILE A 153 -9.50 24.45 12.12
N SER A 154 -8.22 24.28 11.76
CA SER A 154 -7.24 25.37 11.72
C SER A 154 -7.21 26.09 10.37
N GLY A 155 -7.68 25.41 9.32
CA GLY A 155 -7.60 25.87 7.93
C GLY A 155 -6.57 25.08 7.10
N SER A 156 -5.71 24.26 7.72
CA SER A 156 -4.77 23.40 6.99
C SER A 156 -5.51 22.46 6.04
N TYR A 157 -5.13 22.47 4.77
CA TYR A 157 -5.83 21.73 3.70
C TYR A 157 -5.97 20.23 3.96
N HIS A 158 -5.09 19.65 4.78
CA HIS A 158 -5.04 18.23 5.06
C HIS A 158 -5.91 17.81 6.27
N GLU A 159 -6.60 18.75 6.91
CA GLU A 159 -7.54 18.47 8.01
C GLU A 159 -8.88 17.93 7.50
N TYR A 160 -8.83 16.75 6.88
CA TYR A 160 -9.99 16.01 6.43
C TYR A 160 -10.84 15.48 7.59
N ALA A 161 -12.13 15.26 7.31
CA ALA A 161 -13.06 14.55 8.18
C ALA A 161 -13.72 13.44 7.37
N PHE A 162 -13.29 12.20 7.61
CA PHE A 162 -13.80 11.04 6.87
C PHE A 162 -14.99 10.42 7.59
N GLY A 163 -15.97 9.94 6.82
CA GLY A 163 -17.18 9.27 7.32
C GLY A 163 -18.45 10.00 6.87
N PRO A 164 -19.55 9.94 7.64
CA PRO A 164 -19.68 9.23 8.90
C PRO A 164 -19.92 7.72 8.71
N VAL A 165 -19.76 6.95 9.77
CA VAL A 165 -20.23 5.56 9.86
C VAL A 165 -21.24 5.45 10.98
N LEU A 166 -22.42 4.89 10.70
CA LEU A 166 -23.50 4.68 11.66
C LEU A 166 -23.34 3.34 12.37
N ALA A 167 -23.31 3.40 13.69
CA ALA A 167 -23.30 2.23 14.56
C ALA A 167 -24.73 1.70 14.81
N PRO A 168 -24.90 0.42 15.16
CA PRO A 168 -26.21 -0.13 15.53
C PRO A 168 -26.89 0.56 16.72
N ASN A 169 -26.14 1.21 17.61
CA ASN A 169 -26.68 1.97 18.74
C ASN A 169 -27.18 3.37 18.36
N GLY A 170 -27.07 3.77 17.08
CA GLY A 170 -27.47 5.09 16.58
C GLY A 170 -26.38 6.15 16.64
N ASN A 171 -25.24 5.89 17.26
CA ASN A 171 -24.11 6.83 17.27
C ASN A 171 -23.37 6.81 15.94
N LEU A 172 -22.79 7.95 15.59
CA LEU A 172 -21.99 8.13 14.38
C LEU A 172 -20.52 8.26 14.76
N ARG A 173 -19.62 7.72 13.95
CA ARG A 173 -18.19 8.02 14.08
C ARG A 173 -17.63 8.71 12.85
N VAL A 174 -16.66 9.58 13.11
CA VAL A 174 -15.89 10.33 12.12
C VAL A 174 -14.42 10.23 12.54
N THR A 175 -13.52 10.09 11.57
CA THR A 175 -12.08 10.19 11.81
C THR A 175 -11.56 11.53 11.32
N LEU A 176 -10.83 12.23 12.19
CA LEU A 176 -10.31 13.56 11.94
C LEU A 176 -8.81 13.47 11.64
N ASN A 177 -8.44 13.87 10.44
CA ASN A 177 -7.08 13.78 9.92
C ASN A 177 -6.13 14.76 10.62
N VAL A 178 -4.82 14.45 10.67
CA VAL A 178 -3.82 15.44 11.09
C VAL A 178 -3.58 16.48 9.99
N ALA A 179 -3.18 17.69 10.41
CA ALA A 179 -2.76 18.73 9.49
C ALA A 179 -1.39 18.40 8.89
N PHE A 180 -1.18 18.81 7.64
CA PHE A 180 0.08 18.70 6.92
C PHE A 180 0.88 20.01 7.03
N GLY A 181 2.20 19.90 7.06
CA GLY A 181 3.16 20.99 7.28
C GLY A 181 4.58 20.41 7.30
N GLY A 182 5.59 21.16 7.78
CA GLY A 182 6.96 20.63 7.88
C GLY A 182 7.04 19.28 8.59
N ALA A 183 6.35 19.14 9.73
CA ALA A 183 5.96 17.87 10.33
C ALA A 183 4.44 17.81 10.48
N THR A 184 3.85 16.62 10.33
CA THR A 184 2.42 16.39 10.61
C THR A 184 2.07 16.78 12.05
N GLN A 185 0.96 17.50 12.21
CA GLN A 185 0.61 18.14 13.48
C GLN A 185 -0.90 18.18 13.72
N ALA A 186 -1.32 18.41 14.98
CA ALA A 186 -2.71 18.61 15.36
C ALA A 186 -2.90 20.03 15.93
N PRO A 187 -3.05 21.06 15.08
CA PRO A 187 -3.05 22.47 15.51
C PRO A 187 -4.31 22.87 16.29
N VAL A 188 -5.39 22.11 16.17
CA VAL A 188 -6.64 22.28 16.91
C VAL A 188 -7.10 20.95 17.50
N PRO A 189 -7.96 20.96 18.54
CA PRO A 189 -8.37 19.75 19.24
C PRO A 189 -8.91 18.66 18.32
N TRP A 190 -8.61 17.42 18.70
CA TRP A 190 -9.13 16.18 18.11
C TRP A 190 -8.66 15.86 16.68
N ARG A 191 -7.74 16.64 16.09
CA ARG A 191 -7.06 16.22 14.85
C ARG A 191 -6.10 15.06 15.14
N GLY A 192 -6.16 14.01 14.33
CA GLY A 192 -5.52 12.72 14.60
C GLY A 192 -6.31 11.79 15.53
N TRP A 193 -7.63 12.00 15.65
CA TRP A 193 -8.54 11.22 16.51
C TRP A 193 -9.75 10.67 15.78
N MET A 194 -10.26 9.55 16.28
CA MET A 194 -11.61 9.09 16.02
C MET A 194 -12.53 9.72 17.07
N VAL A 195 -13.64 10.30 16.61
CA VAL A 195 -14.67 10.89 17.48
C VAL A 195 -15.99 10.17 17.26
N GLU A 196 -16.79 10.09 18.32
CA GLU A 196 -18.16 9.58 18.30
C GLU A 196 -19.14 10.74 18.54
N ILE A 197 -20.27 10.69 17.84
CA ILE A 197 -21.31 11.71 17.83
C ILE A 197 -22.63 11.01 18.12
N THR A 198 -23.31 11.40 19.19
CA THR A 198 -24.62 10.86 19.55
C THR A 198 -25.73 11.44 18.64
N PRO A 199 -26.93 10.84 18.61
CA PRO A 199 -28.06 11.35 17.80
C PRO A 199 -28.51 12.78 18.12
N ASP A 200 -28.16 13.30 19.29
CA ASP A 200 -28.40 14.69 19.74
C ASP A 200 -27.18 15.61 19.54
N GLY A 201 -26.13 15.13 18.88
CA GLY A 201 -24.99 15.95 18.45
C GLY A 201 -23.85 16.09 19.46
N GLN A 202 -23.86 15.33 20.57
CA GLN A 202 -22.76 15.36 21.54
C GLN A 202 -21.54 14.62 20.99
N LEU A 203 -20.39 15.31 20.97
CA LEU A 203 -19.13 14.78 20.47
C LEU A 203 -18.24 14.30 21.62
N SER A 204 -17.75 13.06 21.51
CA SER A 204 -16.77 12.48 22.44
C SER A 204 -15.55 11.93 21.67
N PRO A 205 -14.30 12.24 22.08
CA PRO A 205 -13.12 11.60 21.51
C PRO A 205 -13.05 10.13 21.95
N ILE A 206 -12.66 9.23 21.05
CA ILE A 206 -12.64 7.77 21.29
C ILE A 206 -11.23 7.23 21.32
N ALA A 207 -10.44 7.50 20.29
CA ALA A 207 -9.08 6.99 20.15
C ALA A 207 -8.20 7.99 19.40
N ALA A 208 -6.92 7.99 19.70
CA ALA A 208 -5.92 8.85 19.08
C ALA A 208 -4.92 8.03 18.25
N GLY A 209 -4.01 8.72 17.57
CA GLY A 209 -2.94 8.04 16.84
C GLY A 209 -3.19 7.86 15.36
N LEU A 210 -4.20 8.53 14.81
CA LEU A 210 -4.51 8.50 13.38
C LEU A 210 -3.63 9.51 12.63
N ARG A 211 -3.08 9.09 11.49
CA ARG A 211 -2.38 9.99 10.57
C ARG A 211 -3.28 10.39 9.42
N SER A 212 -3.57 9.45 8.53
CA SER A 212 -4.44 9.61 7.37
C SER A 212 -5.44 8.47 7.20
N PRO A 213 -6.45 8.40 8.09
CA PRO A 213 -7.37 7.27 8.20
C PRO A 213 -8.56 7.39 7.24
N ALA A 214 -8.32 7.33 5.93
CA ALA A 214 -9.38 7.57 4.95
C ALA A 214 -10.54 6.55 5.01
N GLY A 215 -10.27 5.29 5.37
CA GLY A 215 -11.28 4.25 5.52
C GLY A 215 -11.41 3.74 6.94
N PHE A 216 -12.63 3.59 7.42
CA PHE A 216 -12.97 2.92 8.68
C PHE A 216 -14.38 2.35 8.59
N ALA A 217 -14.66 1.32 9.38
CA ALA A 217 -15.93 0.64 9.38
C ALA A 217 -16.26 0.04 10.75
N VAL A 218 -17.55 -0.15 11.01
CA VAL A 218 -18.05 -1.06 12.06
C VAL A 218 -18.43 -2.38 11.40
N SER A 219 -17.80 -3.47 11.84
CA SER A 219 -18.08 -4.82 11.35
C SER A 219 -19.48 -5.29 11.77
N SER A 220 -19.96 -6.36 11.13
CA SER A 220 -21.21 -7.04 11.50
C SER A 220 -21.19 -7.59 12.93
N GLN A 221 -20.00 -7.78 13.49
CA GLN A 221 -19.76 -8.19 14.88
C GLN A 221 -19.68 -6.99 15.85
N GLY A 222 -19.87 -5.76 15.38
CA GLY A 222 -19.81 -4.54 16.20
C GLY A 222 -18.40 -4.02 16.50
N ALA A 223 -17.35 -4.70 16.03
CA ALA A 223 -15.96 -4.28 16.16
C ALA A 223 -15.62 -3.16 15.17
N TRP A 224 -14.89 -2.13 15.63
CA TRP A 224 -14.48 -0.99 14.82
C TRP A 224 -13.08 -1.18 14.27
N PHE A 225 -12.88 -0.87 13.00
CA PHE A 225 -11.59 -0.92 12.34
C PHE A 225 -11.32 0.37 11.59
N THR A 226 -10.07 0.81 11.56
CA THR A 226 -9.59 1.86 10.66
C THR A 226 -8.46 1.35 9.81
N THR A 227 -8.42 1.81 8.57
CA THR A 227 -7.21 1.86 7.76
C THR A 227 -6.40 3.11 8.15
N ASP A 228 -5.09 3.10 7.91
CA ASP A 228 -4.25 4.29 7.99
C ASP A 228 -3.16 4.23 6.91
N ASN A 229 -2.78 5.39 6.37
CA ASN A 229 -1.81 5.48 5.28
C ASN A 229 -0.38 5.61 5.78
N GLN A 230 0.52 4.98 5.04
CA GLN A 230 1.97 5.07 5.24
C GLN A 230 2.45 6.54 5.27
N GLY A 231 3.40 6.79 6.15
CA GLY A 231 4.09 8.06 6.32
C GLY A 231 4.80 8.13 7.67
N GLU A 232 4.91 9.32 8.26
CA GLU A 232 5.51 9.52 9.58
C GLU A 232 4.85 8.59 10.60
N TRP A 233 5.64 7.87 11.41
CA TRP A 233 5.15 6.92 12.43
C TRP A 233 4.30 5.75 11.93
N VAL A 234 4.03 5.67 10.63
CA VAL A 234 3.21 4.64 9.99
C VAL A 234 4.05 4.00 8.90
N GLY A 235 4.79 2.94 9.25
CA GLY A 235 5.77 2.32 8.36
C GLY A 235 5.19 1.82 7.02
N SER A 236 3.96 1.31 7.05
CA SER A 236 3.21 0.84 5.88
C SER A 236 1.71 1.03 6.12
N GLY A 237 0.90 0.86 5.07
CA GLY A 237 -0.55 0.76 5.21
C GLY A 237 -0.94 -0.28 6.27
N LYS A 238 -1.97 0.01 7.07
CA LYS A 238 -2.38 -0.88 8.16
C LYS A 238 -3.88 -0.80 8.43
N ILE A 239 -4.41 -1.86 9.03
CA ILE A 239 -5.76 -1.96 9.57
C ILE A 239 -5.65 -2.26 11.06
N THR A 240 -6.29 -1.45 11.88
CA THR A 240 -6.25 -1.57 13.35
C THR A 240 -7.65 -1.63 13.92
N HIS A 241 -7.91 -2.60 14.80
CA HIS A 241 -9.11 -2.63 15.64
C HIS A 241 -9.06 -1.48 16.64
N ILE A 242 -10.14 -0.69 16.78
CA ILE A 242 -10.21 0.47 17.66
C ILE A 242 -11.22 0.26 18.77
N GLU A 243 -10.78 0.52 19.99
CA GLU A 243 -11.58 0.64 21.20
C GLU A 243 -11.35 2.02 21.83
N SER A 244 -12.26 2.40 22.74
CA SER A 244 -12.11 3.66 23.47
C SER A 244 -10.86 3.63 24.34
N GLY A 245 -10.03 4.67 24.23
CA GLY A 245 -8.77 4.83 24.96
C GLY A 245 -7.52 4.35 24.22
N ASP A 246 -7.68 3.76 23.03
CA ASP A 246 -6.55 3.31 22.22
C ASP A 246 -5.72 4.47 21.65
N PHE A 247 -4.41 4.25 21.61
CA PHE A 247 -3.47 5.00 20.79
C PHE A 247 -2.94 4.09 19.68
N ILE A 248 -3.15 4.46 18.41
CA ILE A 248 -2.82 3.56 17.29
C ILE A 248 -1.58 3.95 16.47
N GLY A 249 -0.76 4.88 16.99
CA GLY A 249 0.64 5.07 16.56
C GLY A 249 1.05 6.49 16.21
N HIS A 250 0.22 7.35 15.62
CA HIS A 250 0.70 8.67 15.20
C HIS A 250 0.68 9.72 16.33
N PRO A 251 1.81 10.26 16.80
CA PRO A 251 1.84 11.04 18.05
C PRO A 251 1.21 12.42 17.96
N ALA A 252 1.02 13.00 16.78
CA ALA A 252 0.53 14.38 16.65
C ALA A 252 -0.79 14.64 17.40
N GLY A 253 -1.72 13.70 17.41
CA GLY A 253 -2.99 13.85 18.12
C GLY A 253 -2.84 13.91 19.66
N LEU A 254 -1.74 13.38 20.21
CA LEU A 254 -1.52 13.33 21.66
C LEU A 254 -1.35 14.71 22.30
N THR A 255 -1.09 15.76 21.52
CA THR A 255 -1.10 17.16 22.03
C THR A 255 -2.40 17.46 22.80
N TRP A 256 -3.50 16.81 22.44
CA TRP A 256 -4.82 17.01 23.06
C TRP A 256 -5.21 15.93 24.07
N SER A 257 -4.34 14.95 24.35
CA SER A 257 -4.70 13.82 25.23
C SER A 257 -4.81 14.20 26.72
N LYS A 258 -4.39 15.43 27.09
CA LYS A 258 -4.56 16.01 28.42
C LYS A 258 -5.86 16.82 28.58
N LEU A 259 -6.62 17.06 27.51
CA LEU A 259 -7.88 17.78 27.60
C LEU A 259 -8.95 16.96 28.36
N PRO A 260 -9.87 17.62 29.09
CA PRO A 260 -11.03 16.96 29.66
C PRO A 260 -11.82 16.18 28.60
N GLY A 261 -12.28 14.97 28.95
CA GLY A 261 -13.01 14.09 28.04
C GLY A 261 -12.13 13.20 27.15
N SER A 262 -10.81 13.42 27.10
CA SER A 262 -9.86 12.50 26.46
C SER A 262 -9.94 11.11 27.10
N THR A 263 -10.18 10.10 26.27
CA THR A 263 -10.23 8.68 26.68
C THR A 263 -8.86 8.02 26.70
N VAL A 264 -7.88 8.58 25.97
CA VAL A 264 -6.55 8.00 25.79
C VAL A 264 -5.67 8.32 26.99
N SER A 265 -4.90 7.34 27.47
CA SER A 265 -3.94 7.49 28.58
C SER A 265 -2.51 7.82 28.14
N VAL A 266 -2.15 7.51 26.89
CA VAL A 266 -0.84 7.84 26.29
C VAL A 266 -0.66 9.36 26.18
N ARG A 267 0.54 9.86 26.45
CA ARG A 267 0.88 11.29 26.48
C ARG A 267 2.05 11.58 25.54
N PRO A 268 2.19 12.83 25.04
CA PRO A 268 3.32 13.20 24.20
C PRO A 268 4.69 12.86 24.83
N GLU A 269 4.82 13.07 26.13
CA GLU A 269 6.05 12.75 26.88
C GLU A 269 6.39 11.25 26.96
N HIS A 270 5.47 10.35 26.61
CA HIS A 270 5.75 8.91 26.54
C HIS A 270 6.32 8.49 25.18
N ILE A 271 6.34 9.40 24.20
CA ILE A 271 6.79 9.12 22.84
C ILE A 271 8.25 9.52 22.69
N SER A 272 9.06 8.55 22.29
CA SER A 272 10.43 8.74 21.79
C SER A 272 10.51 8.24 20.35
N ASP A 273 11.59 8.54 19.65
CA ASP A 273 11.89 7.77 18.43
C ASP A 273 12.31 6.36 18.85
N PHE A 274 11.47 5.36 18.57
CA PHE A 274 11.65 4.03 19.14
C PHE A 274 12.59 3.16 18.32
N GLU A 275 12.67 3.37 17.00
CA GLU A 275 13.46 2.57 16.05
C GLU A 275 13.32 1.04 16.27
N GLN A 276 12.12 0.61 16.69
CA GLN A 276 11.79 -0.77 17.03
C GLN A 276 10.45 -1.15 16.40
N PRO A 277 10.18 -2.44 16.16
CA PRO A 277 8.87 -2.86 15.69
C PRO A 277 7.73 -2.47 16.65
N MET A 278 6.60 -2.01 16.11
CA MET A 278 5.48 -1.51 16.91
C MET A 278 4.98 -2.51 17.97
N HIS A 279 4.99 -3.81 17.66
CA HIS A 279 4.58 -4.86 18.59
C HIS A 279 5.54 -5.02 19.80
N VAL A 280 6.82 -4.65 19.64
CA VAL A 280 7.80 -4.60 20.73
C VAL A 280 7.54 -3.38 21.61
N VAL A 281 7.27 -2.24 20.99
CA VAL A 281 6.97 -0.98 21.69
C VAL A 281 5.66 -1.09 22.46
N ALA A 282 4.63 -1.72 21.91
CA ALA A 282 3.33 -1.92 22.56
C ALA A 282 3.43 -2.70 23.89
N LYS A 283 4.46 -3.55 24.07
CA LYS A 283 4.71 -4.24 25.35
C LYS A 283 5.24 -3.29 26.44
N LYS A 284 5.86 -2.18 26.04
CA LYS A 284 6.49 -1.19 26.92
C LYS A 284 5.64 0.07 27.09
N LEU A 285 4.72 0.33 26.17
CA LEU A 285 3.82 1.48 26.14
C LEU A 285 2.36 1.03 26.21
N PRO A 286 1.80 0.83 27.43
CA PRO A 286 0.39 0.49 27.61
C PRO A 286 -0.52 1.52 26.91
N GLY A 287 -1.50 1.02 26.16
CA GLY A 287 -2.41 1.84 25.34
C GLY A 287 -1.98 1.98 23.87
N LEU A 288 -0.73 1.67 23.49
CA LEU A 288 -0.34 1.53 22.09
C LEU A 288 -0.88 0.22 21.51
N LYS A 289 -1.70 0.31 20.46
CA LYS A 289 -2.30 -0.85 19.80
C LYS A 289 -1.59 -1.20 18.50
N ALA A 290 -1.14 -2.44 18.40
CA ALA A 290 -0.56 -2.98 17.18
C ALA A 290 -1.65 -3.25 16.12
N PRO A 291 -1.32 -3.22 14.82
CA PRO A 291 -2.29 -3.47 13.77
C PRO A 291 -2.80 -4.91 13.77
N ALA A 292 -4.05 -5.08 13.36
CA ALA A 292 -4.61 -6.40 13.07
C ALA A 292 -4.06 -6.94 11.75
N VAL A 293 -3.93 -6.07 10.75
CA VAL A 293 -3.39 -6.43 9.42
C VAL A 293 -2.50 -5.31 8.90
N TRP A 294 -1.34 -5.66 8.38
CA TRP A 294 -0.51 -4.77 7.57
C TRP A 294 -0.78 -4.96 6.09
N LEU A 295 -0.80 -3.86 5.34
CA LEU A 295 -0.89 -3.79 3.89
C LEU A 295 0.48 -3.34 3.38
N PRO A 296 1.33 -4.26 2.86
CA PRO A 296 2.68 -3.89 2.45
C PRO A 296 2.67 -2.84 1.34
N HIS A 297 3.40 -1.74 1.58
CA HIS A 297 3.41 -0.57 0.73
C HIS A 297 3.96 -0.91 -0.67
N ALA A 298 3.37 -0.30 -1.71
CA ALA A 298 3.61 -0.58 -3.14
C ALA A 298 3.20 -1.99 -3.63
N VAL A 299 2.84 -2.91 -2.73
CA VAL A 299 2.30 -4.23 -3.09
C VAL A 299 0.79 -4.28 -2.91
N LEU A 300 0.28 -3.89 -1.75
CA LEU A 300 -1.14 -3.81 -1.41
C LEU A 300 -1.55 -2.34 -1.22
N GLY A 301 -1.19 -1.52 -2.21
CA GLY A 301 -1.51 -0.10 -2.24
C GLY A 301 -0.42 0.80 -1.68
N ILE A 302 -0.61 2.10 -1.89
CA ILE A 302 0.27 3.17 -1.37
C ILE A 302 -0.51 4.26 -0.63
N SER A 303 -1.84 4.27 -0.75
CA SER A 303 -2.75 5.26 -0.20
C SER A 303 -4.12 4.60 0.01
N ASN A 304 -4.21 3.77 1.05
CA ASN A 304 -5.41 2.99 1.38
C ASN A 304 -6.62 3.92 1.66
N SER A 305 -7.77 3.59 1.09
CA SER A 305 -8.99 4.39 1.17
C SER A 305 -10.08 3.65 1.96
N ALA A 306 -11.36 3.84 1.60
CA ALA A 306 -12.50 3.15 2.20
C ALA A 306 -12.27 1.65 2.47
N MET A 307 -12.90 1.18 3.55
CA MET A 307 -12.97 -0.23 3.96
C MET A 307 -14.46 -0.59 4.09
N ILE A 308 -14.91 -1.63 3.40
CA ILE A 308 -16.30 -2.11 3.47
C ILE A 308 -16.34 -3.62 3.66
N GLU A 309 -17.29 -4.10 4.46
CA GLU A 309 -17.52 -5.52 4.70
C GLU A 309 -18.45 -6.10 3.63
N ASP A 310 -18.13 -7.27 3.09
CA ASP A 310 -19.03 -8.03 2.23
C ASP A 310 -20.19 -8.60 3.04
N ARG A 311 -21.29 -7.86 3.06
CA ARG A 311 -22.57 -8.27 3.67
C ARG A 311 -23.57 -8.78 2.63
N THR A 312 -23.11 -9.08 1.42
CA THR A 312 -23.99 -9.44 0.31
C THR A 312 -24.56 -10.86 0.40
N GLY A 313 -24.08 -11.67 1.36
CA GLY A 313 -24.54 -13.04 1.57
C GLY A 313 -24.07 -13.99 0.46
N GLY A 314 -22.87 -13.77 -0.07
CA GLY A 314 -22.29 -14.57 -1.16
C GLY A 314 -22.72 -14.13 -2.56
N LYS A 315 -23.49 -13.03 -2.67
CA LYS A 315 -23.94 -12.49 -3.96
C LYS A 315 -22.87 -11.67 -4.69
N PHE A 316 -21.79 -11.29 -3.99
CA PHE A 316 -20.59 -10.68 -4.58
C PHE A 316 -19.40 -11.64 -4.70
N GLY A 317 -19.68 -12.95 -4.71
CA GLY A 317 -18.67 -14.00 -4.77
C GLY A 317 -18.40 -14.67 -3.42
N PRO A 318 -17.35 -15.48 -3.31
CA PRO A 318 -17.17 -16.43 -2.21
C PRO A 318 -16.60 -15.82 -0.91
N PHE A 319 -16.54 -14.50 -0.81
CA PHE A 319 -15.81 -13.78 0.25
C PHE A 319 -16.70 -13.10 1.29
N GLY A 320 -17.96 -13.55 1.44
CA GLY A 320 -18.88 -13.02 2.44
C GLY A 320 -18.28 -12.94 3.85
N GLY A 321 -18.49 -11.81 4.53
CA GLY A 321 -17.92 -11.50 5.85
C GLY A 321 -16.48 -10.99 5.84
N GLN A 322 -15.82 -10.92 4.68
CA GLN A 322 -14.50 -10.31 4.54
C GLN A 322 -14.61 -8.83 4.20
N PHE A 323 -13.47 -8.13 4.20
CA PHE A 323 -13.42 -6.71 3.89
C PHE A 323 -12.74 -6.44 2.55
N PHE A 324 -13.24 -5.45 1.83
CA PHE A 324 -12.59 -4.85 0.67
C PHE A 324 -12.00 -3.49 1.05
N ILE A 325 -10.77 -3.25 0.62
CA ILE A 325 -10.01 -2.03 0.88
C ILE A 325 -9.66 -1.41 -0.47
N GLY A 326 -10.01 -0.14 -0.66
CA GLY A 326 -9.59 0.60 -1.84
C GLY A 326 -8.17 1.17 -1.70
N ASP A 327 -7.56 1.49 -2.82
CA ASP A 327 -6.32 2.26 -2.87
C ASP A 327 -6.41 3.38 -3.91
N GLN A 328 -6.10 4.60 -3.46
CA GLN A 328 -6.10 5.77 -4.33
C GLN A 328 -4.90 5.76 -5.27
N GLY A 329 -3.73 5.34 -4.80
CA GLY A 329 -2.50 5.50 -5.57
C GLY A 329 -2.33 4.48 -6.69
N GLN A 330 -2.63 3.22 -6.43
CA GLN A 330 -2.51 2.11 -7.36
C GLN A 330 -3.82 1.76 -8.08
N SER A 331 -4.91 2.51 -7.82
CA SER A 331 -6.19 2.33 -8.51
C SER A 331 -6.66 0.87 -8.46
N LYS A 332 -6.75 0.33 -7.25
CA LYS A 332 -7.07 -1.09 -7.03
C LYS A 332 -7.81 -1.39 -5.74
N LEU A 333 -8.42 -2.56 -5.73
CA LEU A 333 -9.05 -3.18 -4.57
C LEU A 333 -8.18 -4.30 -4.02
N MET A 334 -8.08 -4.34 -2.70
CA MET A 334 -7.52 -5.43 -1.92
C MET A 334 -8.63 -6.08 -1.10
N ARG A 335 -8.40 -7.33 -0.69
CA ARG A 335 -9.30 -8.09 0.18
C ARG A 335 -8.60 -8.41 1.50
N VAL A 336 -9.36 -8.48 2.59
CA VAL A 336 -8.86 -8.78 3.94
C VAL A 336 -9.78 -9.76 4.66
N SER A 337 -9.21 -10.85 5.17
CA SER A 337 -9.88 -11.78 6.08
C SER A 337 -9.35 -11.58 7.50
N LEU A 338 -10.24 -11.42 8.47
CA LEU A 338 -9.91 -11.19 9.89
C LEU A 338 -10.32 -12.39 10.76
N GLU A 339 -9.58 -12.60 11.84
CA GLU A 339 -9.92 -13.53 12.90
C GLU A 339 -9.52 -12.97 14.27
N GLN A 340 -10.11 -13.53 15.34
CA GLN A 340 -9.65 -13.31 16.70
C GLN A 340 -8.95 -14.57 17.20
N VAL A 341 -7.72 -14.40 17.68
CA VAL A 341 -6.96 -15.45 18.34
C VAL A 341 -6.61 -14.98 19.74
N GLN A 342 -7.12 -15.70 20.75
CA GLN A 342 -6.94 -15.33 22.16
C GLN A 342 -7.37 -13.88 22.45
N GLY A 343 -8.49 -13.45 21.86
CA GLY A 343 -9.03 -12.09 22.00
C GLY A 343 -8.29 -11.00 21.20
N VAL A 344 -7.21 -11.35 20.47
CA VAL A 344 -6.44 -10.41 19.66
C VAL A 344 -6.85 -10.53 18.20
N TRP A 345 -7.19 -9.40 17.59
CA TRP A 345 -7.48 -9.33 16.16
C TRP A 345 -6.22 -9.48 15.32
N GLN A 346 -6.31 -10.30 14.29
CA GLN A 346 -5.29 -10.52 13.29
C GLN A 346 -5.89 -10.99 11.97
N GLY A 347 -5.09 -11.18 10.92
CA GLY A 347 -5.63 -11.66 9.66
C GLY A 347 -4.67 -11.56 8.48
N ALA A 348 -5.22 -11.77 7.28
CA ALA A 348 -4.47 -11.74 6.04
C ALA A 348 -5.07 -10.78 5.01
N ALA A 349 -4.19 -10.17 4.22
CA ALA A 349 -4.52 -9.32 3.10
C ALA A 349 -4.11 -9.97 1.77
N TYR A 350 -4.89 -9.69 0.72
CA TYR A 350 -4.77 -10.28 -0.62
C TYR A 350 -5.00 -9.19 -1.68
N ALA A 351 -4.37 -9.34 -2.84
CA ALA A 351 -4.81 -8.63 -4.04
C ALA A 351 -6.21 -9.10 -4.45
N PHE A 352 -6.94 -8.29 -5.22
CA PHE A 352 -8.30 -8.64 -5.64
C PHE A 352 -8.68 -8.14 -7.05
N ARG A 353 -8.62 -6.82 -7.29
CA ARG A 353 -9.00 -6.25 -8.60
C ARG A 353 -8.20 -4.98 -8.90
N GLU A 354 -7.54 -4.92 -10.06
CA GLU A 354 -6.72 -3.78 -10.48
C GLU A 354 -7.23 -3.05 -11.75
N GLY A 355 -6.58 -1.94 -12.10
CA GLY A 355 -6.77 -1.22 -13.37
C GLY A 355 -7.88 -0.20 -13.39
N PHE A 356 -8.36 0.26 -12.22
CA PHE A 356 -9.41 1.28 -12.11
C PHE A 356 -9.03 2.55 -12.87
N ASP A 357 -10.04 3.25 -13.39
CA ASP A 357 -9.83 4.41 -14.27
C ASP A 357 -9.15 5.57 -13.54
N SER A 358 -9.33 5.67 -12.22
CA SER A 358 -8.71 6.65 -11.33
C SER A 358 -8.46 6.03 -9.94
N GLY A 359 -7.89 6.79 -9.00
CA GLY A 359 -7.65 6.34 -7.64
C GLY A 359 -8.94 6.10 -6.84
N ILE A 360 -9.09 4.95 -6.18
CA ILE A 360 -10.28 4.63 -5.39
C ILE A 360 -10.27 5.41 -4.07
N LEU A 361 -11.37 6.09 -3.73
CA LEU A 361 -11.54 6.79 -2.45
C LEU A 361 -12.70 6.23 -1.62
N ARG A 362 -13.82 5.88 -2.28
CA ARG A 362 -15.03 5.35 -1.63
C ARG A 362 -15.58 4.15 -2.34
N MET A 363 -16.26 3.31 -1.56
CA MET A 363 -17.00 2.17 -2.08
C MET A 363 -18.31 2.06 -1.31
N GLU A 364 -19.34 1.55 -1.98
CA GLU A 364 -20.62 1.21 -1.36
C GLU A 364 -21.24 0.01 -2.06
N PHE A 365 -21.79 -0.94 -1.29
CA PHE A 365 -22.62 -1.99 -1.86
C PHE A 365 -24.05 -1.48 -2.04
N GLY A 366 -24.53 -1.53 -3.28
CA GLY A 366 -25.91 -1.22 -3.64
C GLY A 366 -26.78 -2.46 -3.81
N GLU A 367 -27.90 -2.27 -4.51
CA GLU A 367 -28.80 -3.35 -4.87
C GLU A 367 -28.12 -4.42 -5.75
N ASN A 368 -28.66 -5.64 -5.70
CA ASN A 368 -28.14 -6.80 -6.43
C ASN A 368 -26.65 -7.09 -6.17
N ALA A 369 -26.14 -6.71 -5.00
CA ALA A 369 -24.74 -6.88 -4.62
C ALA A 369 -23.75 -6.17 -5.56
N THR A 370 -24.19 -5.13 -6.26
CA THR A 370 -23.30 -4.29 -7.07
C THR A 370 -22.45 -3.42 -6.16
N MET A 371 -21.13 -3.46 -6.31
CA MET A 371 -20.25 -2.52 -5.61
C MET A 371 -20.04 -1.29 -6.48
N PHE A 372 -20.32 -0.10 -5.97
CA PHE A 372 -19.93 1.15 -6.61
C PHE A 372 -18.62 1.65 -6.04
N VAL A 373 -17.77 2.20 -6.91
CA VAL A 373 -16.40 2.62 -6.60
C VAL A 373 -16.27 4.06 -7.06
N GLY A 374 -16.01 4.96 -6.13
CA GLY A 374 -15.85 6.39 -6.36
C GLY A 374 -14.38 6.78 -6.38
N GLU A 375 -13.98 7.57 -7.37
CA GLU A 375 -12.59 7.72 -7.73
C GLU A 375 -12.12 9.17 -7.88
N THR A 376 -10.86 9.42 -7.51
CA THR A 376 -10.17 10.69 -7.68
C THR A 376 -8.64 10.51 -7.67
N ALA A 377 -7.94 11.31 -8.49
CA ALA A 377 -6.50 11.52 -8.46
C ALA A 377 -6.10 12.81 -7.71
N ARG A 378 -7.08 13.49 -7.09
CA ARG A 378 -6.82 14.74 -6.36
C ARG A 378 -6.17 14.44 -5.02
N GLY A 379 -5.22 15.29 -4.62
CA GLY A 379 -4.52 15.19 -3.34
C GLY A 379 -3.40 14.15 -3.32
N TRP A 380 -3.59 13.02 -4.02
CA TRP A 380 -2.55 12.03 -4.29
C TRP A 380 -2.75 11.44 -5.68
N GLY A 381 -1.66 11.31 -6.45
CA GLY A 381 -1.73 10.77 -7.82
C GLY A 381 -2.26 9.33 -7.84
N SER A 382 -2.62 8.85 -9.04
CA SER A 382 -3.13 7.49 -9.25
C SER A 382 -2.53 6.84 -10.50
N VAL A 383 -2.48 5.50 -10.51
CA VAL A 383 -2.13 4.70 -11.71
C VAL A 383 -3.19 4.82 -12.81
N GLY A 384 -4.46 4.91 -12.41
CA GLY A 384 -5.57 5.11 -13.34
C GLY A 384 -5.38 6.37 -14.19
N PRO A 385 -5.68 6.31 -15.50
CA PRO A 385 -5.37 7.40 -16.43
C PRO A 385 -6.29 8.63 -16.31
N LYS A 386 -7.44 8.51 -15.65
CA LYS A 386 -8.41 9.61 -15.45
C LYS A 386 -8.13 10.35 -14.14
N GLN A 387 -8.59 11.59 -14.07
CA GLN A 387 -8.47 12.42 -12.86
C GLN A 387 -9.53 12.10 -11.79
N TYR A 388 -10.64 11.52 -12.21
CA TYR A 388 -11.76 11.11 -11.36
C TYR A 388 -12.68 10.19 -12.16
N GLY A 389 -13.56 9.50 -11.44
CA GLY A 389 -14.49 8.56 -12.03
C GLY A 389 -15.47 8.01 -11.01
N ILE A 390 -16.40 7.23 -11.53
CA ILE A 390 -17.21 6.30 -10.75
C ILE A 390 -17.41 5.06 -11.61
N GLU A 391 -17.17 3.91 -11.02
CA GLU A 391 -17.34 2.62 -11.66
C GLU A 391 -18.25 1.74 -10.82
N ARG A 392 -18.88 0.74 -11.44
CA ARG A 392 -19.45 -0.38 -10.70
C ARG A 392 -18.65 -1.65 -10.95
N VAL A 393 -18.59 -2.50 -9.94
CA VAL A 393 -18.03 -3.84 -9.98
C VAL A 393 -19.16 -4.82 -9.74
N THR A 394 -19.28 -5.82 -10.61
CA THR A 394 -20.28 -6.89 -10.51
C THR A 394 -19.62 -8.24 -10.62
N TRP A 395 -19.98 -9.17 -9.72
CA TRP A 395 -19.55 -10.55 -9.83
C TRP A 395 -20.28 -11.24 -10.98
N THR A 396 -19.55 -11.96 -11.83
CA THR A 396 -20.12 -12.62 -13.02
C THR A 396 -20.84 -13.93 -12.69
N GLY A 397 -20.73 -14.41 -11.44
CA GLY A 397 -21.19 -15.73 -11.01
C GLY A 397 -20.11 -16.82 -11.16
N ALA A 398 -19.01 -16.55 -11.86
CA ALA A 398 -17.87 -17.46 -11.96
C ALA A 398 -16.91 -17.25 -10.78
N THR A 399 -16.33 -18.33 -10.27
CA THR A 399 -15.36 -18.28 -9.15
C THR A 399 -14.00 -18.81 -9.62
N PRO A 400 -12.90 -18.03 -9.50
CA PRO A 400 -11.56 -18.54 -9.75
C PRO A 400 -11.12 -19.47 -8.62
N LEU A 401 -10.07 -20.27 -8.86
CA LEU A 401 -9.28 -20.80 -7.74
C LEU A 401 -8.54 -19.64 -7.06
N GLU A 402 -8.82 -19.46 -5.78
CA GLU A 402 -8.28 -18.40 -4.93
C GLU A 402 -7.98 -18.91 -3.54
N ILE A 403 -7.05 -18.24 -2.83
CA ILE A 403 -6.96 -18.39 -1.37
C ILE A 403 -8.16 -17.66 -0.76
N LYS A 404 -9.18 -18.41 -0.35
CA LYS A 404 -10.39 -17.88 0.27
C LYS A 404 -10.07 -17.18 1.59
N GLU A 405 -9.37 -17.86 2.49
CA GLU A 405 -8.93 -17.30 3.77
C GLU A 405 -7.71 -18.05 4.30
N ILE A 406 -6.96 -17.38 5.18
CA ILE A 406 -5.86 -17.96 5.94
C ILE A 406 -6.17 -17.79 7.41
N LYS A 407 -6.05 -18.86 8.18
CA LYS A 407 -6.15 -18.83 9.64
C LYS A 407 -4.86 -19.27 10.30
N ALA A 408 -4.48 -18.62 11.40
CA ALA A 408 -3.34 -19.02 12.21
C ALA A 408 -3.55 -20.42 12.82
N GLN A 409 -2.44 -21.12 13.01
CA GLN A 409 -2.38 -22.43 13.62
C GLN A 409 -1.17 -22.50 14.58
N PRO A 410 -1.11 -23.47 15.50
CA PRO A 410 -0.04 -23.55 16.52
C PRO A 410 1.40 -23.60 15.98
N ASP A 411 1.58 -24.00 14.73
CA ASP A 411 2.88 -24.15 14.06
C ASP A 411 2.83 -23.72 12.57
N GLY A 412 1.86 -22.89 12.20
CA GLY A 412 1.67 -22.54 10.79
C GLY A 412 0.32 -21.91 10.48
N PHE A 413 -0.24 -22.31 9.35
CA PHE A 413 -1.45 -21.71 8.80
C PHE A 413 -2.37 -22.76 8.18
N LEU A 414 -3.68 -22.52 8.24
CA LEU A 414 -4.68 -23.23 7.47
C LEU A 414 -5.12 -22.33 6.31
N LEU A 415 -4.81 -22.73 5.09
CA LEU A 415 -5.25 -22.05 3.87
C LEU A 415 -6.54 -22.73 3.40
N THR A 416 -7.60 -21.98 3.23
CA THR A 416 -8.84 -22.45 2.60
C THR A 416 -8.92 -21.89 1.19
N PHE A 417 -9.34 -22.70 0.22
CA PHE A 417 -9.48 -22.32 -1.18
C PHE A 417 -10.94 -22.19 -1.59
N THR A 418 -11.20 -21.47 -2.67
CA THR A 418 -12.56 -21.28 -3.23
C THR A 418 -13.06 -22.48 -4.02
N ALA A 419 -12.17 -23.38 -4.44
CA ALA A 419 -12.46 -24.61 -5.16
C ALA A 419 -11.46 -25.72 -4.77
N PRO A 420 -11.79 -27.00 -4.98
CA PRO A 420 -10.88 -28.10 -4.67
C PRO A 420 -9.55 -27.97 -5.43
N VAL A 421 -8.43 -28.13 -4.71
CA VAL A 421 -7.08 -28.12 -5.27
C VAL A 421 -6.65 -29.51 -5.73
N ASP A 422 -5.79 -29.56 -6.75
CA ASP A 422 -5.11 -30.79 -7.12
C ASP A 422 -4.20 -31.24 -5.96
N ARG A 423 -4.42 -32.47 -5.49
CA ARG A 423 -3.78 -32.95 -4.26
C ARG A 423 -2.28 -33.17 -4.43
N ALA A 424 -1.81 -33.44 -5.65
CA ALA A 424 -0.39 -33.65 -5.91
C ALA A 424 0.39 -32.33 -5.84
N THR A 425 -0.08 -31.29 -6.53
CA THR A 425 0.50 -29.96 -6.48
C THR A 425 0.34 -29.32 -5.11
N ALA A 426 -0.83 -29.42 -4.49
CA ALA A 426 -1.08 -28.87 -3.16
C ALA A 426 -0.38 -29.64 -2.03
N GLY A 427 -0.10 -30.93 -2.21
CA GLY A 427 0.66 -31.73 -1.23
C GLY A 427 2.16 -31.49 -1.28
N ASN A 428 2.67 -30.85 -2.34
CA ASN A 428 4.09 -30.58 -2.52
C ASN A 428 4.54 -29.33 -1.73
N PRO A 429 5.45 -29.44 -0.75
CA PRO A 429 5.98 -28.29 -0.02
C PRO A 429 6.61 -27.21 -0.91
N ALA A 430 7.20 -27.59 -2.05
CA ALA A 430 7.80 -26.65 -3.01
C ALA A 430 6.77 -25.77 -3.74
N SER A 431 5.47 -26.09 -3.64
CA SER A 431 4.39 -25.23 -4.13
C SER A 431 4.19 -23.97 -3.29
N TYR A 432 4.86 -23.91 -2.13
CA TYR A 432 4.71 -22.86 -1.14
C TYR A 432 6.05 -22.21 -0.80
N SER A 433 6.02 -20.93 -0.48
CA SER A 433 7.11 -20.23 0.20
C SER A 433 6.55 -19.29 1.24
N ILE A 434 7.19 -19.23 2.40
CA ILE A 434 6.81 -18.29 3.47
C ILE A 434 8.02 -17.46 3.86
N ALA A 435 7.85 -16.15 4.00
CA ALA A 435 8.86 -15.24 4.54
C ALA A 435 8.22 -14.27 5.54
N GLY A 436 8.83 -14.14 6.71
CA GLY A 436 8.41 -13.24 7.78
C GLY A 436 9.22 -11.94 7.80
N PHE A 437 8.58 -10.78 7.94
CA PHE A 437 9.22 -9.46 8.09
C PHE A 437 8.36 -8.53 8.96
N THR A 438 8.89 -7.38 9.35
CA THR A 438 8.14 -6.35 10.08
C THR A 438 8.62 -4.95 9.69
N TYR A 439 8.11 -3.92 10.36
CA TYR A 439 8.47 -2.52 10.12
C TYR A 439 8.90 -1.83 11.42
N ASN A 440 9.87 -0.93 11.33
CA ASN A 440 10.19 -0.05 12.44
C ASN A 440 9.06 0.96 12.69
N TYR A 441 8.85 1.28 13.96
CA TYR A 441 7.99 2.36 14.42
C TYR A 441 8.89 3.53 14.85
N HIS A 442 8.91 4.58 14.03
CA HIS A 442 9.84 5.71 14.16
C HIS A 442 9.25 6.99 13.55
N ALA A 443 9.89 8.13 13.77
CA ALA A 443 9.40 9.41 13.26
C ALA A 443 9.51 9.56 11.73
N ALA A 444 10.49 8.94 11.09
CA ALA A 444 10.72 9.07 9.65
C ALA A 444 9.52 8.60 8.81
N TYR A 445 9.42 9.16 7.60
CA TYR A 445 8.32 8.89 6.69
C TYR A 445 8.43 7.48 6.09
N GLY A 446 7.51 6.58 6.49
CA GLY A 446 7.45 5.20 6.02
C GLY A 446 8.61 4.34 6.49
N ALA A 447 8.50 3.03 6.32
CA ALA A 447 9.57 2.10 6.68
C ALA A 447 9.71 1.01 5.63
N ALA A 448 10.96 0.70 5.29
CA ALA A 448 11.25 -0.52 4.54
C ALA A 448 10.95 -1.75 5.41
N PRO A 449 10.60 -2.90 4.81
CA PRO A 449 10.58 -4.18 5.50
C PRO A 449 11.93 -4.47 6.16
N ILE A 450 11.92 -4.83 7.45
CA ILE A 450 13.09 -5.23 8.23
C ILE A 450 12.93 -6.66 8.74
N ASP A 451 14.03 -7.21 9.26
CA ASP A 451 14.09 -8.54 9.89
C ASP A 451 13.54 -9.65 9.00
N ARG A 452 13.72 -9.54 7.68
CA ARG A 452 13.17 -10.50 6.73
C ARG A 452 13.85 -11.86 6.88
N LEU A 453 13.03 -12.90 7.05
CA LEU A 453 13.46 -14.26 7.36
C LEU A 453 12.62 -15.28 6.61
N ALA A 454 13.25 -16.28 5.99
CA ALA A 454 12.52 -17.40 5.41
C ALA A 454 11.88 -18.24 6.54
N CYS A 455 10.65 -18.71 6.31
CA CYS A 455 9.94 -19.61 7.19
C CYS A 455 9.70 -20.95 6.48
N PRO A 456 10.69 -21.88 6.49
CA PRO A 456 10.61 -23.12 5.74
C PRO A 456 9.35 -23.93 6.09
N VAL A 457 8.62 -24.36 5.06
CA VAL A 457 7.49 -25.28 5.20
C VAL A 457 8.05 -26.68 5.45
N ARG A 458 7.64 -27.29 6.57
CA ARG A 458 8.10 -28.62 7.00
C ARG A 458 7.10 -29.71 6.66
N LYS A 459 5.81 -29.38 6.70
CA LYS A 459 4.75 -30.34 6.44
C LYS A 459 3.56 -29.65 5.80
N VAL A 460 2.95 -30.37 4.87
CA VAL A 460 1.73 -29.97 4.18
C VAL A 460 0.72 -31.09 4.32
N VAL A 461 -0.49 -30.77 4.75
CA VAL A 461 -1.61 -31.73 4.83
C VAL A 461 -2.78 -31.17 4.05
N VAL A 462 -3.14 -31.82 2.96
CA VAL A 462 -4.30 -31.47 2.14
C VAL A 462 -5.54 -32.15 2.72
N ALA A 463 -6.60 -31.39 2.93
CA ALA A 463 -7.86 -31.91 3.42
C ALA A 463 -8.48 -32.91 2.43
N PRO A 464 -9.28 -33.89 2.89
CA PRO A 464 -9.87 -34.91 2.02
C PRO A 464 -10.70 -34.34 0.86
N ASP A 465 -11.40 -33.23 1.08
CA ASP A 465 -12.22 -32.52 0.10
C ASP A 465 -11.42 -31.63 -0.87
N GLY A 466 -10.12 -31.47 -0.63
CA GLY A 466 -9.26 -30.56 -1.40
C GLY A 466 -9.55 -29.08 -1.19
N LEU A 467 -10.40 -28.68 -0.24
CA LEU A 467 -10.76 -27.27 -0.03
C LEU A 467 -9.83 -26.55 0.94
N SER A 468 -8.97 -27.27 1.64
CA SER A 468 -8.00 -26.65 2.54
C SER A 468 -6.66 -27.38 2.60
N VAL A 469 -5.63 -26.61 2.95
CA VAL A 469 -4.27 -27.08 3.14
C VAL A 469 -3.75 -26.55 4.46
N ARG A 470 -3.32 -27.47 5.33
CA ARG A 470 -2.61 -27.15 6.56
C ARG A 470 -1.11 -27.10 6.28
N LEU A 471 -0.54 -25.90 6.35
CA LEU A 471 0.90 -25.65 6.26
C LEU A 471 1.48 -25.59 7.67
N ALA A 472 2.48 -26.40 7.98
CA ALA A 472 3.30 -26.23 9.16
C ALA A 472 4.69 -25.76 8.76
N ALA A 473 5.16 -24.69 9.40
CA ALA A 473 6.39 -24.01 9.08
C ALA A 473 7.14 -23.62 10.36
N VAL A 474 8.43 -23.36 10.20
CA VAL A 474 9.32 -22.97 11.29
C VAL A 474 9.71 -21.51 11.13
N CYS A 475 10.25 -20.89 12.18
CA CYS A 475 10.68 -19.48 12.18
C CYS A 475 9.56 -18.44 12.06
N LEU A 476 8.31 -18.84 12.34
CA LEU A 476 7.18 -17.92 12.47
C LEU A 476 7.33 -17.08 13.75
N ARG A 477 6.90 -15.82 13.73
CA ARG A 477 7.11 -14.86 14.83
C ARG A 477 5.85 -14.05 15.06
N GLU A 478 5.43 -13.91 16.31
CA GLU A 478 4.36 -12.98 16.66
C GLU A 478 4.80 -11.52 16.47
N GLY A 479 3.89 -10.67 16.01
CA GLY A 479 4.15 -9.28 15.66
C GLY A 479 4.75 -9.06 14.26
N TYR A 480 4.83 -10.11 13.44
CA TYR A 480 5.39 -10.08 12.09
C TYR A 480 4.31 -10.30 11.03
N ILE A 481 4.62 -9.82 9.82
CA ILE A 481 3.91 -10.15 8.60
C ILE A 481 4.57 -11.38 7.98
N HIS A 482 3.78 -12.35 7.55
CA HIS A 482 4.21 -13.52 6.78
C HIS A 482 3.65 -13.42 5.37
N GLU A 483 4.55 -13.19 4.41
CA GLU A 483 4.27 -13.37 2.98
C GLU A 483 4.15 -14.88 2.72
N ILE A 484 2.96 -15.33 2.35
CA ILE A 484 2.66 -16.74 2.05
C ILE A 484 2.34 -16.82 0.55
N LYS A 485 3.21 -17.49 -0.21
CA LYS A 485 3.00 -17.76 -1.64
C LYS A 485 2.52 -19.20 -1.81
N ALA A 486 1.51 -19.41 -2.64
CA ALA A 486 0.96 -20.71 -3.04
C ALA A 486 1.08 -20.90 -4.58
N SER A 487 2.13 -20.37 -5.19
CA SER A 487 2.29 -20.27 -6.65
C SER A 487 2.35 -21.61 -7.38
N GLY A 488 2.69 -22.70 -6.68
CA GLY A 488 2.69 -24.05 -7.27
C GLY A 488 1.35 -24.78 -7.21
N VAL A 489 0.36 -24.26 -6.46
CA VAL A 489 -0.95 -24.88 -6.31
C VAL A 489 -1.77 -24.75 -7.60
N ARG A 490 -2.48 -25.82 -7.96
CA ARG A 490 -3.38 -25.86 -9.12
C ARG A 490 -4.77 -26.34 -8.72
N ALA A 491 -5.78 -25.98 -9.51
CA ALA A 491 -7.14 -26.46 -9.34
C ALA A 491 -7.21 -27.96 -9.68
N ALA A 492 -8.03 -28.72 -8.94
CA ALA A 492 -8.24 -30.14 -9.22
C ALA A 492 -8.86 -30.37 -10.60
N THR A 493 -9.72 -29.43 -11.04
CA THR A 493 -10.35 -29.44 -12.36
C THR A 493 -9.76 -28.31 -13.20
N GLY A 494 -9.44 -28.57 -14.47
CA GLY A 494 -8.92 -27.57 -15.42
C GLY A 494 -7.44 -27.21 -15.23
N GLY A 495 -6.87 -27.45 -14.04
CA GLY A 495 -5.45 -27.19 -13.76
C GLY A 495 -5.10 -25.70 -13.67
N ASP A 496 -6.09 -24.83 -13.47
CA ASP A 496 -5.88 -23.40 -13.33
C ASP A 496 -4.97 -23.07 -12.13
N ALA A 497 -4.12 -22.06 -12.27
CA ALA A 497 -3.35 -21.52 -11.16
C ALA A 497 -4.24 -20.71 -10.21
N VAL A 498 -3.80 -20.56 -8.96
CA VAL A 498 -4.41 -19.60 -8.02
C VAL A 498 -4.31 -18.20 -8.62
N LEU A 499 -5.43 -17.50 -8.77
CA LEU A 499 -5.47 -16.19 -9.43
C LEU A 499 -4.61 -15.16 -8.70
N HIS A 500 -4.76 -15.04 -7.37
CA HIS A 500 -3.86 -14.27 -6.51
C HIS A 500 -3.11 -15.21 -5.55
N PRO A 501 -1.93 -15.71 -5.94
CA PRO A 501 -1.24 -16.76 -5.19
C PRO A 501 -0.52 -16.26 -3.94
N ILE A 502 -0.56 -14.96 -3.62
CA ILE A 502 0.20 -14.35 -2.52
C ILE A 502 -0.76 -13.74 -1.51
N ALA A 503 -0.52 -14.05 -0.24
CA ALA A 503 -1.21 -13.47 0.90
C ALA A 503 -0.20 -12.90 1.90
N TYR A 504 -0.60 -11.86 2.62
CA TYR A 504 0.20 -11.24 3.68
C TYR A 504 -0.53 -11.39 5.01
N TYR A 505 -0.13 -12.36 5.81
CA TYR A 505 -0.74 -12.65 7.11
C TYR A 505 -0.01 -11.91 8.21
N THR A 506 -0.70 -11.08 9.00
CA THR A 506 -0.14 -10.46 10.21
C THR A 506 -0.41 -11.39 11.38
N LEU A 507 0.63 -11.98 11.96
CA LEU A 507 0.51 -12.92 13.07
C LEU A 507 0.75 -12.20 14.39
N ASN A 508 -0.31 -11.89 15.15
CA ASN A 508 -0.18 -11.28 16.47
C ASN A 508 -0.12 -12.33 17.58
N ARG A 509 -0.82 -13.45 17.42
CA ARG A 509 -0.87 -14.59 18.34
C ARG A 509 -0.91 -15.91 17.57
N PHE A 510 -0.16 -16.89 18.05
CA PHE A 510 -0.37 -18.27 17.61
C PHE A 510 -1.74 -18.77 18.09
N ALA A 511 -2.42 -19.53 17.23
CA ALA A 511 -3.64 -20.22 17.64
C ALA A 511 -3.30 -21.33 18.65
N PRO A 512 -4.16 -21.56 19.65
CA PRO A 512 -4.02 -22.71 20.54
C PRO A 512 -4.32 -24.02 19.78
N GLY A 513 -3.89 -25.16 20.34
CA GLY A 513 -4.17 -26.49 19.82
C GLY A 513 -2.93 -27.30 19.49
N ASP A 514 -3.14 -28.43 18.82
CA ASP A 514 -2.08 -29.39 18.55
C ASP A 514 -1.23 -28.99 17.34
N ARG A 515 0.08 -29.20 17.49
CA ARG A 515 1.07 -29.06 16.42
C ARG A 515 1.08 -30.33 15.57
N ILE A 516 1.34 -30.19 14.28
CA ILE A 516 1.52 -31.32 13.35
C ILE A 516 2.99 -31.59 13.00
N ILE A 517 3.89 -30.73 13.48
CA ILE A 517 5.35 -30.92 13.53
C ILE A 517 5.87 -30.74 14.96
N PRO A 518 6.96 -31.42 15.34
CA PRO A 518 7.62 -31.17 16.63
C PRO A 518 8.14 -29.73 16.72
N ILE A 519 8.46 -29.29 17.93
CA ILE A 519 9.22 -28.05 18.13
C ILE A 519 10.65 -28.29 17.66
N GLU A 520 11.17 -27.41 16.79
CA GLU A 520 12.53 -27.53 16.27
C GLU A 520 13.56 -27.21 17.37
N PRO A 521 14.39 -28.17 17.80
CA PRO A 521 15.38 -27.94 18.86
C PRO A 521 16.50 -26.99 18.39
N ASN A 522 16.80 -26.95 17.09
CA ASN A 522 17.84 -26.11 16.48
C ASN A 522 17.26 -24.90 15.74
N ALA A 523 16.13 -24.37 16.20
CA ALA A 523 15.45 -23.25 15.53
C ALA A 523 16.40 -22.05 15.30
N ALA A 524 17.31 -21.73 16.22
CA ALA A 524 18.25 -20.63 16.04
C ALA A 524 19.22 -20.81 14.84
N GLU A 525 19.58 -22.05 14.50
CA GLU A 525 20.45 -22.35 13.35
C GLU A 525 19.68 -22.33 12.02
N ILE A 526 18.42 -22.76 12.06
CA ILE A 526 17.52 -22.83 10.90
C ILE A 526 16.93 -21.44 10.56
N CYS A 527 16.68 -20.63 11.59
CA CYS A 527 15.99 -19.35 11.53
C CYS A 527 16.95 -18.16 11.40
N ALA A 528 18.04 -18.33 10.67
CA ALA A 528 18.95 -17.25 10.27
C ALA A 528 18.48 -16.61 8.94
N ALA A 529 18.68 -15.29 8.80
CA ALA A 529 18.21 -14.51 7.66
C ALA A 529 18.60 -15.16 6.32
N ALA A 530 17.64 -15.28 5.41
CA ALA A 530 17.90 -15.66 4.02
C ALA A 530 18.47 -14.48 3.20
N VAL A 531 19.12 -13.51 3.85
CA VAL A 531 19.93 -12.52 3.14
C VAL A 531 21.22 -13.23 2.82
N SER A 532 21.29 -13.78 1.61
CA SER A 532 22.56 -14.28 1.11
C SER A 532 23.53 -13.11 1.04
N ALA A 533 24.66 -13.20 1.77
CA ALA A 533 25.83 -12.35 1.56
C ALA A 533 26.36 -12.41 0.10
N VAL A 534 25.77 -13.29 -0.73
CA VAL A 534 26.07 -13.47 -2.16
C VAL A 534 25.75 -12.22 -3.00
N ALA A 535 24.75 -11.40 -2.66
CA ALA A 535 24.41 -10.20 -3.46
C ALA A 535 25.39 -9.02 -3.29
N LEU A 536 26.29 -9.11 -2.30
CA LEU A 536 27.39 -8.16 -2.05
C LEU A 536 28.77 -8.82 -2.28
N GLY A 537 28.80 -10.12 -2.56
CA GLY A 537 30.02 -10.91 -2.71
C GLY A 537 30.48 -11.00 -4.16
N HIS A 538 31.79 -11.13 -4.37
CA HIS A 538 32.36 -11.40 -5.69
C HIS A 538 31.82 -12.72 -6.25
N THR A 539 31.15 -12.66 -7.41
CA THR A 539 30.69 -13.84 -8.16
C THR A 539 31.10 -13.75 -9.63
N ALA A 540 30.89 -14.82 -10.41
CA ALA A 540 31.17 -14.81 -11.85
C ALA A 540 30.36 -13.76 -12.62
N LYS A 541 29.13 -13.46 -12.17
CA LYS A 541 28.24 -12.45 -12.77
C LYS A 541 28.34 -11.09 -12.08
N HIS A 542 28.92 -11.03 -10.87
CA HIS A 542 29.23 -9.79 -10.15
C HIS A 542 30.73 -9.71 -9.81
N PRO A 543 31.60 -9.56 -10.83
CA PRO A 543 33.04 -9.68 -10.64
C PRO A 543 33.66 -8.38 -10.08
N ILE A 544 33.52 -8.12 -8.78
CA ILE A 544 34.04 -6.90 -8.12
C ILE A 544 35.55 -6.89 -7.80
N LYS A 545 36.25 -8.01 -8.02
CA LYS A 545 37.71 -8.11 -7.81
C LYS A 545 38.39 -8.03 -9.17
N GLN A 546 39.45 -7.23 -9.25
CA GLN A 546 40.29 -7.16 -10.43
C GLN A 546 40.88 -8.56 -10.73
N PRO A 547 40.77 -9.06 -11.98
CA PRO A 547 41.42 -10.30 -12.38
C PRO A 547 42.94 -10.18 -12.32
N THR A 548 43.61 -11.20 -11.78
CA THR A 548 45.06 -11.21 -11.54
C THR A 548 45.90 -11.30 -12.80
N ASP A 549 45.30 -11.72 -13.92
CA ASP A 549 45.89 -11.83 -15.25
C ASP A 549 45.78 -10.52 -16.07
N TRP A 550 45.16 -9.47 -15.51
CA TRP A 550 45.10 -8.16 -16.15
C TRP A 550 46.38 -7.35 -15.88
N PRO A 551 46.97 -6.72 -16.91
CA PRO A 551 48.25 -6.02 -16.81
C PRO A 551 48.17 -4.74 -15.96
N ASN A 552 46.97 -4.21 -15.72
CA ASN A 552 46.71 -3.06 -14.87
C ASN A 552 45.26 -3.10 -14.34
N SER A 553 44.95 -2.21 -13.39
CA SER A 553 43.63 -2.10 -12.76
C SER A 553 42.55 -1.46 -13.62
N GLU A 554 42.89 -0.94 -14.81
CA GLU A 554 41.96 -0.22 -15.70
C GLU A 554 41.37 -1.13 -16.80
N GLY A 555 41.99 -2.29 -17.04
CA GLY A 555 41.65 -3.15 -18.17
C GLY A 555 42.08 -2.56 -19.52
N ASP A 556 41.50 -3.06 -20.61
CA ASP A 556 41.68 -2.47 -21.95
C ASP A 556 40.79 -1.23 -22.14
N ARG A 557 39.67 -1.17 -21.41
CA ARG A 557 38.72 -0.06 -21.44
C ARG A 557 38.07 0.15 -20.08
N GLN A 558 38.03 1.40 -19.61
CA GLN A 558 37.21 1.81 -18.48
C GLN A 558 35.94 2.53 -18.95
N PHE A 559 34.81 2.21 -18.33
CA PHE A 559 33.58 2.99 -18.40
C PHE A 559 33.23 3.52 -17.03
N LEU A 560 32.96 4.82 -16.95
CA LEU A 560 32.25 5.44 -15.83
C LEU A 560 30.83 5.68 -16.31
N LEU A 561 29.88 4.90 -15.81
CA LEU A 561 28.46 4.99 -16.16
C LEU A 561 27.71 5.63 -14.99
N GLY A 562 27.06 6.76 -15.24
CA GLY A 562 26.28 7.51 -14.27
C GLY A 562 24.77 7.32 -14.46
N THR A 563 24.00 8.01 -13.63
CA THR A 563 22.54 8.10 -13.74
C THR A 563 22.11 9.54 -14.04
N GLN A 564 20.96 9.70 -14.70
CA GLN A 564 20.33 10.98 -14.96
C GLN A 564 18.84 10.93 -14.57
N PRO A 565 18.27 12.07 -14.12
CA PRO A 565 16.85 12.16 -13.80
C PRO A 565 15.95 11.60 -14.89
N GLY A 566 14.86 10.95 -14.47
CA GLY A 566 13.88 10.35 -15.38
C GLY A 566 14.23 8.93 -15.80
N LEU A 567 14.84 8.14 -14.91
CA LEU A 567 15.16 6.71 -15.10
C LEU A 567 16.06 6.48 -16.31
N LYS A 568 17.21 7.15 -16.34
CA LYS A 568 18.17 7.05 -17.43
C LYS A 568 19.57 6.77 -16.92
N PHE A 569 20.31 6.00 -17.69
CA PHE A 569 21.77 6.04 -17.63
C PHE A 569 22.25 7.33 -18.31
N ASP A 570 23.35 7.90 -17.83
CA ASP A 570 23.94 9.11 -18.45
C ASP A 570 24.53 8.85 -19.84
N GLN A 571 24.79 7.57 -20.15
CA GLN A 571 25.18 7.05 -21.44
C GLN A 571 24.23 5.92 -21.81
N THR A 572 23.73 5.96 -23.05
CA THR A 572 22.80 4.97 -23.61
C THR A 572 23.44 4.06 -24.66
N LEU A 573 24.69 4.34 -25.03
CA LEU A 573 25.50 3.53 -25.93
C LEU A 573 26.94 3.46 -25.41
N LEU A 574 27.42 2.24 -25.17
CA LEU A 574 28.82 1.92 -24.89
C LEU A 574 29.34 1.09 -26.06
N THR A 575 30.57 1.31 -26.52
CA THR A 575 31.14 0.58 -27.68
C THR A 575 32.50 -0.01 -27.34
N VAL A 576 32.68 -1.30 -27.66
CA VAL A 576 33.89 -2.09 -27.42
C VAL A 576 34.11 -3.11 -28.52
N LYS A 577 35.32 -3.66 -28.63
CA LYS A 577 35.59 -4.82 -29.47
C LYS A 577 35.33 -6.12 -28.71
N ALA A 578 35.03 -7.18 -29.45
CA ALA A 578 34.88 -8.51 -28.88
C ALA A 578 36.12 -8.92 -28.05
N GLY A 579 35.90 -9.39 -26.83
CA GLY A 579 36.96 -9.82 -25.91
C GLY A 579 37.76 -8.69 -25.24
N THR A 580 37.34 -7.43 -25.35
CA THR A 580 37.94 -6.31 -24.57
C THR A 580 37.78 -6.54 -23.08
N ARG A 581 38.84 -6.34 -22.29
CA ARG A 581 38.78 -6.34 -20.81
C ARG A 581 38.21 -5.01 -20.32
N ILE A 582 37.06 -5.04 -19.64
CA ILE A 582 36.29 -3.87 -19.24
C ILE A 582 36.27 -3.69 -17.73
N ARG A 583 36.70 -2.53 -17.26
CA ARG A 583 36.36 -2.02 -15.92
C ARG A 583 35.14 -1.11 -16.04
N LEU A 584 34.01 -1.50 -15.45
CA LEU A 584 32.82 -0.65 -15.38
C LEU A 584 32.66 -0.14 -13.94
N ILE A 585 32.68 1.17 -13.77
CA ILE A 585 32.30 1.86 -12.55
C ILE A 585 30.89 2.39 -12.77
N PHE A 586 29.91 1.83 -12.06
CA PHE A 586 28.56 2.36 -12.05
C PHE A 586 28.39 3.29 -10.86
N LYS A 587 28.25 4.58 -11.11
CA LYS A 587 28.06 5.61 -10.09
C LYS A 587 26.61 6.07 -10.12
N ASN A 588 25.93 5.95 -8.99
CA ASN A 588 24.57 6.46 -8.89
C ASN A 588 24.61 7.93 -8.44
N THR A 589 24.27 8.83 -9.36
CA THR A 589 24.16 10.28 -9.15
C THR A 589 22.70 10.75 -9.14
N ASP A 590 21.76 9.83 -8.91
CA ASP A 590 20.31 10.06 -8.78
C ASP A 590 19.88 9.76 -7.34
N ASP A 591 18.70 10.24 -6.96
CA ASP A 591 18.11 10.12 -5.63
C ASP A 591 17.39 8.77 -5.42
N MET A 592 17.37 7.89 -6.43
CA MET A 592 16.76 6.55 -6.38
C MET A 592 17.80 5.44 -6.37
N LEU A 593 17.40 4.23 -6.02
CA LEU A 593 18.25 3.04 -6.11
C LEU A 593 18.41 2.57 -7.56
N HIS A 594 19.64 2.25 -7.95
CA HIS A 594 19.91 1.78 -9.31
C HIS A 594 20.92 0.64 -9.32
N ASN A 595 20.85 -0.19 -10.34
CA ASN A 595 21.88 -1.17 -10.66
C ASN A 595 22.12 -1.16 -12.17
N PHE A 596 23.19 -1.81 -12.58
CA PHE A 596 23.49 -2.14 -13.96
C PHE A 596 23.37 -3.66 -14.13
N VAL A 597 22.63 -4.12 -15.13
CA VAL A 597 22.54 -5.52 -15.51
C VAL A 597 22.73 -5.63 -17.01
N LEU A 598 23.84 -6.23 -17.44
CA LEU A 598 24.09 -6.58 -18.84
C LEU A 598 23.38 -7.90 -19.16
N CYS A 599 22.53 -7.86 -20.17
CA CYS A 599 21.69 -8.96 -20.60
C CYS A 599 22.22 -9.60 -21.89
N ALA A 600 21.82 -10.85 -22.13
CA ALA A 600 21.94 -11.47 -23.45
C ALA A 600 21.17 -10.64 -24.51
N PRO A 601 21.54 -10.72 -25.80
CA PRO A 601 20.92 -9.91 -26.85
C PRO A 601 19.39 -10.06 -26.90
N GLY A 602 18.67 -8.92 -26.83
CA GLY A 602 17.21 -8.87 -26.87
C GLY A 602 16.49 -9.35 -25.60
N LYS A 603 17.21 -9.63 -24.50
CA LYS A 603 16.64 -10.17 -23.26
C LYS A 603 16.40 -9.15 -22.15
N GLY A 604 16.66 -7.87 -22.38
CA GLY A 604 16.51 -6.83 -21.34
C GLY A 604 15.12 -6.78 -20.70
N GLN A 605 14.05 -6.92 -21.48
CA GLN A 605 12.68 -6.89 -20.93
C GLN A 605 12.33 -8.14 -20.11
N ASP A 606 12.71 -9.33 -20.59
CA ASP A 606 12.48 -10.60 -19.88
C ASP A 606 13.19 -10.60 -18.52
N VAL A 607 14.45 -10.13 -18.49
CA VAL A 607 15.23 -9.99 -17.25
C VAL A 607 14.58 -8.96 -16.32
N GLY A 608 14.09 -7.83 -16.84
CA GLY A 608 13.37 -6.83 -16.06
C GLY A 608 12.07 -7.36 -15.44
N ALA A 609 11.29 -8.14 -16.19
CA ALA A 609 10.07 -8.77 -15.69
C ALA A 609 10.37 -9.84 -14.62
N ALA A 610 11.40 -10.65 -14.83
CA ALA A 610 11.85 -11.63 -13.85
C ALA A 610 12.39 -10.97 -12.56
N ALA A 611 13.06 -9.81 -12.69
CA ALA A 611 13.50 -9.01 -11.55
C ALA A 611 12.32 -8.49 -10.72
N LEU A 612 11.26 -8.00 -11.38
CA LEU A 612 10.04 -7.57 -10.71
C LEU A 612 9.35 -8.73 -9.98
N ALA A 613 9.35 -9.92 -10.58
CA ALA A 613 8.78 -11.13 -9.98
C ALA A 613 9.51 -11.60 -8.70
N LEU A 614 10.71 -11.05 -8.40
CA LEU A 614 11.38 -11.29 -7.12
C LEU A 614 10.57 -10.73 -5.93
N GLY A 615 9.76 -9.68 -6.14
CA GLY A 615 8.98 -9.04 -5.07
C GLY A 615 9.87 -8.66 -3.88
N LEU A 616 9.47 -9.06 -2.68
CA LEU A 616 10.23 -8.77 -1.45
C LEU A 616 11.64 -9.41 -1.43
N ASP A 617 11.91 -10.45 -2.25
CA ASP A 617 13.24 -11.06 -2.42
C ASP A 617 14.21 -10.18 -3.20
N GLY A 618 13.70 -9.17 -3.89
CA GLY A 618 14.49 -8.29 -4.74
C GLY A 618 15.63 -7.62 -4.01
N ALA A 619 15.37 -6.99 -2.85
CA ALA A 619 16.40 -6.30 -2.06
C ALA A 619 17.60 -7.20 -1.70
N ALA A 620 17.32 -8.45 -1.30
CA ALA A 620 18.36 -9.41 -0.93
C ALA A 620 19.18 -9.94 -2.12
N LYS A 621 18.69 -9.74 -3.35
CA LYS A 621 19.33 -10.19 -4.60
C LYS A 621 19.83 -9.03 -5.45
N SER A 622 19.92 -7.82 -4.89
CA SER A 622 20.22 -6.60 -5.67
C SER A 622 19.26 -6.40 -6.86
N TYR A 623 18.04 -6.94 -6.74
CA TYR A 623 17.01 -7.01 -7.77
C TYR A 623 17.47 -7.66 -9.08
N VAL A 624 18.44 -8.58 -9.00
CA VAL A 624 18.94 -9.32 -10.15
C VAL A 624 18.36 -10.75 -10.10
N PRO A 625 17.59 -11.18 -11.11
CA PRO A 625 17.02 -12.53 -11.13
C PRO A 625 18.13 -13.56 -11.41
N ASP A 626 17.97 -14.76 -10.88
CA ASP A 626 18.84 -15.88 -11.22
C ASP A 626 18.45 -16.42 -12.60
N SER A 627 19.05 -15.87 -13.65
CA SER A 627 18.77 -16.19 -15.05
C SER A 627 20.06 -16.34 -15.85
N ALA A 628 20.06 -17.30 -16.78
CA ALA A 628 21.14 -17.45 -17.76
C ALA A 628 21.29 -16.21 -18.67
N ASP A 629 20.22 -15.42 -18.82
CA ASP A 629 20.21 -14.20 -19.64
C ASP A 629 20.88 -13.00 -18.96
N VAL A 630 21.23 -13.10 -17.67
CA VAL A 630 22.08 -12.13 -16.98
C VAL A 630 23.54 -12.50 -17.19
N LEU A 631 24.29 -11.66 -17.90
CA LEU A 631 25.71 -11.86 -18.20
C LEU A 631 26.59 -11.30 -17.09
N PHE A 632 26.41 -10.03 -16.75
CA PHE A 632 27.11 -9.33 -15.67
C PHE A 632 26.18 -8.33 -15.00
N HIS A 633 26.40 -8.04 -13.74
CA HIS A 633 25.62 -7.04 -13.01
C HIS A 633 26.43 -6.38 -11.89
N THR A 634 25.97 -5.22 -11.44
CA THR A 634 26.38 -4.61 -10.17
C THR A 634 25.43 -5.06 -9.06
N SER A 635 25.75 -4.70 -7.81
CA SER A 635 24.76 -4.64 -6.75
C SER A 635 23.78 -3.49 -7.01
N VAL A 636 22.71 -3.43 -6.21
CA VAL A 636 21.88 -2.22 -6.14
C VAL A 636 22.63 -1.15 -5.36
N VAL A 637 22.83 -0.01 -6.01
CA VAL A 637 23.67 1.09 -5.58
C VAL A 637 22.78 2.22 -5.05
N GLN A 638 23.11 2.69 -3.84
CA GLN A 638 22.43 3.81 -3.17
C GLN A 638 22.77 5.15 -3.84
N PRO A 639 21.96 6.20 -3.66
CA PRO A 639 22.31 7.57 -4.08
C PRO A 639 23.73 7.96 -3.64
N GLU A 640 24.46 8.63 -4.53
CA GLU A 640 25.85 9.08 -4.35
C GLU A 640 26.89 7.99 -4.07
N THR A 641 26.52 6.71 -4.22
CA THR A 641 27.44 5.59 -4.10
C THR A 641 27.78 4.97 -5.46
N SER A 642 28.71 4.03 -5.48
CA SER A 642 29.13 3.36 -6.70
C SER A 642 29.45 1.90 -6.44
N ASP A 643 29.32 1.08 -7.50
CA ASP A 643 29.83 -0.28 -7.55
C ASP A 643 30.72 -0.46 -8.77
N THR A 644 31.74 -1.31 -8.67
CA THR A 644 32.73 -1.52 -9.74
C THR A 644 32.84 -3.00 -10.09
N ILE A 645 32.72 -3.32 -11.38
CA ILE A 645 32.81 -4.69 -11.89
C ILE A 645 33.86 -4.81 -13.01
N TYR A 646 34.48 -5.98 -13.12
CA TYR A 646 35.53 -6.31 -14.07
C TYR A 646 35.12 -7.50 -14.93
N PHE A 647 34.88 -7.30 -16.21
CA PHE A 647 34.44 -8.39 -17.10
C PHE A 647 35.06 -8.30 -18.48
N ILE A 648 34.98 -9.40 -19.24
CA ILE A 648 35.41 -9.45 -20.63
C ILE A 648 34.19 -9.26 -21.51
N ALA A 649 34.28 -8.33 -22.48
CA ALA A 649 33.22 -8.10 -23.45
C ALA A 649 32.87 -9.42 -24.18
N PRO A 650 31.59 -9.70 -24.46
CA PRO A 650 31.18 -10.90 -25.20
C PRO A 650 32.02 -11.13 -26.47
N SER A 651 32.29 -12.40 -26.79
CA SER A 651 33.10 -12.76 -27.97
C SER A 651 32.31 -12.64 -29.28
N THR A 652 30.97 -12.71 -29.21
CA THR A 652 30.07 -12.55 -30.34
C THR A 652 29.77 -11.07 -30.56
N PRO A 653 30.07 -10.51 -31.74
CA PRO A 653 29.65 -9.14 -32.07
C PRO A 653 28.12 -9.00 -32.06
N GLY A 654 27.63 -7.85 -31.60
CA GLY A 654 26.20 -7.56 -31.51
C GLY A 654 25.87 -6.49 -30.49
N ASP A 655 24.58 -6.17 -30.41
CA ASP A 655 24.02 -5.24 -29.43
C ASP A 655 23.51 -6.02 -28.21
N TYR A 656 24.05 -5.69 -27.04
CA TYR A 656 23.67 -6.26 -25.76
C TYR A 656 22.95 -5.20 -24.94
N ASP A 657 21.72 -5.48 -24.51
CA ASP A 657 21.00 -4.57 -23.62
C ASP A 657 21.71 -4.52 -22.27
N TYR A 658 21.88 -3.32 -21.71
CA TYR A 658 22.02 -3.17 -20.28
C TYR A 658 20.84 -2.39 -19.72
N ILE A 659 20.33 -2.87 -18.59
CA ILE A 659 19.14 -2.32 -17.93
C ILE A 659 19.44 -1.98 -16.47
N CYS A 660 18.59 -1.15 -15.88
CA CYS A 660 18.40 -1.18 -14.44
C CYS A 660 17.28 -2.16 -14.11
N SER A 661 17.59 -3.25 -13.42
CA SER A 661 16.63 -4.28 -13.02
C SER A 661 15.95 -4.00 -11.68
N PHE A 662 16.26 -2.86 -11.04
CA PHE A 662 15.50 -2.37 -9.90
C PHE A 662 14.01 -2.26 -10.28
N PRO A 663 13.05 -2.61 -9.38
CA PRO A 663 11.66 -2.82 -9.75
C PRO A 663 11.05 -1.65 -10.52
N GLY A 664 10.48 -1.94 -11.70
CA GLY A 664 9.87 -0.93 -12.57
C GLY A 664 10.85 -0.10 -13.41
N HIS A 665 12.17 -0.19 -13.21
CA HIS A 665 13.14 0.64 -13.95
C HIS A 665 13.45 0.11 -15.35
N ALA A 666 13.48 -1.21 -15.54
CA ALA A 666 13.97 -1.86 -16.76
C ALA A 666 13.28 -1.43 -18.06
N ALA A 667 12.02 -0.98 -17.98
CA ALA A 667 11.27 -0.51 -19.15
C ALA A 667 11.81 0.82 -19.72
N LEU A 668 12.34 1.68 -18.85
CA LEU A 668 12.73 3.06 -19.16
C LEU A 668 14.25 3.26 -19.08
N MET A 669 14.90 2.64 -18.10
CA MET A 669 16.32 2.78 -17.83
C MET A 669 17.12 1.66 -18.48
N LYS A 670 17.52 1.90 -19.73
CA LYS A 670 18.25 0.96 -20.56
C LYS A 670 19.23 1.65 -21.50
N GLY A 671 20.24 0.91 -21.94
CA GLY A 671 21.17 1.30 -22.99
C GLY A 671 21.75 0.07 -23.69
N ILE A 672 22.68 0.29 -24.61
CA ILE A 672 23.26 -0.75 -25.46
C ILE A 672 24.77 -0.79 -25.25
N LEU A 673 25.30 -1.96 -24.92
CA LEU A 673 26.71 -2.29 -25.11
C LEU A 673 26.88 -2.89 -26.50
N ARG A 674 27.40 -2.11 -27.44
CA ARG A 674 27.72 -2.55 -28.80
C ARG A 674 29.10 -3.20 -28.83
N VAL A 675 29.11 -4.48 -29.18
CA VAL A 675 30.33 -5.28 -29.35
C VAL A 675 30.64 -5.39 -30.83
N GLU A 676 31.76 -4.80 -31.24
CA GLU A 676 32.27 -4.84 -32.61
C GLU A 676 33.20 -6.04 -32.84
N ALA A 677 33.37 -6.45 -34.09
CA ALA A 677 34.39 -7.42 -34.45
C ALA A 677 35.80 -6.91 -34.09
N LYS A 678 36.72 -7.84 -33.79
CA LYS A 678 38.09 -7.52 -33.41
C LYS A 678 38.86 -6.76 -34.49
#